data_AF-W2QQW8-F1
#
_entry.id   AF-W2QQW8-F1
#
_cell.length_a   1.000
_cell.length_b   1.000
_cell.length_c   1.000
_cell.angle_alpha   90.00
_cell.angle_beta   90.00
_cell.angle_gamma   90.00
#
_symmetry.space_group_name_H-M   'P 1'
#
loop_
_entity.id
_entity.type
_entity.pdbx_description
1 polymer ?
#
loop_
_entity_poly.entity_id
_entity_poly.type
_entity_poly.pdbx_seq_one_letter_code
_entity_poly.pdbx_strand_id
1 'polypeptide(L)'
;MTIPDSPKTPKADYAVMDPCMNMNTQSSLPSTNDLQSVPPTTKESCSPLRKLARWWIALRWQLARNLFSVPLPFLTSVFDVKLGDLFIVFPICLVFIITTAIQANDREVESTGNPPTYGLLVVFILTVRNNSVLLALTGISYERVLFYHKIAALITIILSGLHGFAYILAHDKGEISGEGDMVLTGTVAFGAMVLMFVFSLGFVRRRFFEFFLRTHWILFIVVLVFAVIHGASTALIGIIPWGIDMAFRHAYRPRVYAQGSIIGGNKSTSQDSANFTGKSMGVIARDQVAMSALPGNVVRIQFPRVRKDTGQVFNYQAGQYVFLCVPTISSLEWHPFTISSSPHEPMVTLHIKALGDWTSKLQSLIVALGGEVASPFDVLVDGPYGSVSIDIKTPTTYSHFALFSGGIGVTPMRSVVNRLHYEAHHEGRSSIERVHFVWSVRNRDMAQSLVVDVTGDNRGDCYFPNGIINNVGDAFSSEIYLSRSERDVEAADLDRHLGSSLRYGSRPDISATLRMVGEQAKQNGKTRVAVLVCGPSINANIPTIDHDEVQPFEEMEPTTDSEKSAIKYKPQLHISDGCHPYPVVQADGSVSAGLKWSGRYRSGCKGSDLGSQVYSRSAWYKGKWAIMYAWYFPKGANPVSVFGSGHRHYWLHAIVWTDSPNPDNSTILGASMAGTTNNEKTSTVKSKYLANGTSLKLDSFVGLWTGIQALRLTKKSGETQDLITWEQLTDEARDALSDFSFESSESREWVVMPLRDSAFKVLLKNSYPFR
;
A
#
# COMPACT_ATOMS: atom_id res chain seq x y z
N MET A 1 -10.24 79.67 34.74
CA MET A 1 -10.06 79.99 33.31
C MET A 1 -10.18 78.69 32.53
N THR A 2 -11.34 78.49 31.89
CA THR A 2 -11.65 77.72 30.66
C THR A 2 -11.08 76.29 30.41
N ILE A 3 -12.03 75.34 30.40
CA ILE A 3 -12.18 74.09 29.58
C ILE A 3 -12.46 74.52 28.11
N PRO A 4 -12.09 73.79 27.00
CA PRO A 4 -12.73 72.54 26.48
C PRO A 4 -11.84 71.62 25.59
N ASP A 5 -12.22 70.46 25.04
CA ASP A 5 -13.24 69.41 25.22
C ASP A 5 -12.77 68.22 24.36
N SER A 6 -13.06 66.97 24.76
CA SER A 6 -13.04 65.81 23.83
C SER A 6 -14.35 65.02 23.98
N PRO A 7 -15.17 64.84 22.93
CA PRO A 7 -16.44 64.13 23.05
C PRO A 7 -16.35 62.61 22.80
N LYS A 8 -16.86 61.88 23.80
CA LYS A 8 -17.66 60.64 23.88
C LYS A 8 -17.78 59.67 22.67
N THR A 9 -17.72 58.38 23.04
CA THR A 9 -18.09 57.12 22.35
C THR A 9 -19.55 57.02 21.89
N PRO A 10 -19.87 56.02 21.03
CA PRO A 10 -20.88 55.02 21.42
C PRO A 10 -20.41 53.56 21.27
N LYS A 11 -20.81 52.74 22.25
CA LYS A 11 -20.79 51.27 22.24
C LYS A 11 -21.76 50.73 21.17
N ALA A 12 -21.40 49.63 20.52
CA ALA A 12 -22.33 48.76 19.82
C ALA A 12 -22.09 47.31 20.25
N ASP A 13 -23.17 46.67 20.68
CA ASP A 13 -23.26 45.34 21.27
C ASP A 13 -23.00 44.23 20.25
N TYR A 14 -22.19 43.24 20.62
CA TYR A 14 -22.16 41.94 19.94
C TYR A 14 -22.81 40.90 20.83
N ALA A 15 -24.02 40.51 20.45
CA ALA A 15 -24.79 39.46 21.11
C ALA A 15 -24.13 38.09 20.88
N VAL A 16 -23.82 37.44 22.00
CA VAL A 16 -23.51 36.02 22.11
C VAL A 16 -24.79 35.24 21.82
N MET A 17 -24.79 34.34 20.82
CA MET A 17 -25.87 33.36 20.64
C MET A 17 -25.47 32.04 21.28
N ASP A 18 -26.10 31.74 22.43
CA ASP A 18 -26.21 30.42 23.03
C ASP A 18 -27.11 29.49 22.18
N PRO A 19 -26.71 28.24 21.88
CA PRO A 19 -27.56 27.29 21.20
C PRO A 19 -28.24 26.36 22.22
N CYS A 20 -29.20 26.86 22.99
CA CYS A 20 -30.13 26.01 23.74
C CYS A 20 -31.34 26.83 24.24
N MET A 21 -32.46 26.85 23.49
CA MET A 21 -33.80 26.78 24.10
C MET A 21 -34.93 26.61 23.06
N ASN A 22 -35.76 25.61 23.36
CA ASN A 22 -37.15 25.37 22.97
C ASN A 22 -37.90 26.43 22.15
N MET A 23 -38.47 25.99 21.02
CA MET A 23 -39.74 26.53 20.52
C MET A 23 -40.74 25.39 20.28
N ASN A 24 -41.61 25.21 21.28
CA ASN A 24 -42.97 24.72 21.07
C ASN A 24 -43.73 25.83 20.33
N THR A 25 -43.99 25.64 19.04
CA THR A 25 -45.09 26.32 18.35
C THR A 25 -45.75 25.30 17.42
N GLN A 26 -46.91 24.82 17.84
CA GLN A 26 -47.84 24.09 17.00
C GLN A 26 -48.28 25.00 15.84
N SER A 27 -47.85 24.68 14.62
CA SER A 27 -48.53 25.10 13.39
C SER A 27 -49.06 23.86 12.70
N SER A 28 -50.39 23.78 12.60
CA SER A 28 -51.19 22.75 11.97
C SER A 28 -50.69 22.34 10.57
N LEU A 29 -50.58 21.02 10.35
CA LEU A 29 -50.38 20.37 9.06
C LEU A 29 -51.49 20.76 8.04
N PRO A 30 -51.19 21.01 6.76
CA PRO A 30 -52.21 21.11 5.73
C PRO A 30 -52.76 19.71 5.41
N SER A 31 -54.08 19.63 5.25
CA SER A 31 -54.84 18.45 4.87
C SER A 31 -54.52 17.98 3.43
N THR A 32 -54.64 16.67 3.22
CA THR A 32 -54.25 15.87 2.05
C THR A 32 -55.04 16.09 0.75
N ASN A 33 -55.51 17.29 0.41
CA ASN A 33 -56.41 17.47 -0.75
C ASN A 33 -55.99 18.46 -1.86
N ASP A 34 -54.83 19.12 -1.81
CA ASP A 34 -54.44 20.12 -2.84
C ASP A 34 -53.27 19.69 -3.74
N LEU A 35 -53.34 18.51 -4.36
CA LEU A 35 -52.45 18.10 -5.44
C LEU A 35 -53.23 17.61 -6.67
N GLN A 36 -53.97 18.52 -7.31
CA GLN A 36 -54.42 18.34 -8.71
C GLN A 36 -54.38 19.68 -9.46
N SER A 37 -53.33 19.86 -10.27
CA SER A 37 -53.33 20.50 -11.61
C SER A 37 -51.94 21.01 -12.01
N VAL A 38 -51.04 20.08 -12.39
CA VAL A 38 -49.89 20.44 -13.23
C VAL A 38 -50.35 20.25 -14.69
N PRO A 39 -50.20 21.26 -15.58
CA PRO A 39 -50.61 21.13 -16.98
C PRO A 39 -49.76 20.06 -17.67
N PRO A 40 -50.29 19.34 -18.69
CA PRO A 40 -49.57 18.26 -19.33
C PRO A 40 -48.35 18.81 -20.05
N THR A 41 -47.16 18.42 -19.59
CA THR A 41 -45.90 18.62 -20.29
C THR A 41 -46.03 18.06 -21.70
N THR A 42 -45.82 18.91 -22.70
CA THR A 42 -45.64 18.52 -24.10
C THR A 42 -44.64 17.38 -24.16
N LYS A 43 -45.03 16.26 -24.78
CA LYS A 43 -44.12 15.14 -25.06
C LYS A 43 -43.03 15.66 -26.00
N GLU A 44 -41.90 16.08 -25.44
CA GLU A 44 -40.68 16.27 -26.23
C GLU A 44 -40.38 14.94 -26.94
N SER A 45 -40.47 14.96 -28.26
CA SER A 45 -39.97 13.91 -29.14
C SER A 45 -38.49 13.68 -28.80
N CYS A 46 -38.23 12.61 -28.05
CA CYS A 46 -36.88 12.27 -27.61
C CYS A 46 -36.07 11.87 -28.85
N SER A 47 -35.07 12.69 -29.21
CA SER A 47 -34.23 12.45 -30.37
C SER A 47 -33.61 11.04 -30.33
N PRO A 48 -33.43 10.36 -31.48
CA PRO A 48 -32.84 9.02 -31.53
C PRO A 48 -31.50 8.94 -30.78
N LEU A 49 -30.69 9.99 -30.88
CA LEU A 49 -29.41 10.11 -30.17
C LEU A 49 -29.55 10.13 -28.64
N ARG A 50 -30.57 10.79 -28.08
CA ARG A 50 -30.82 10.79 -26.63
C ARG A 50 -31.31 9.43 -26.13
N LYS A 51 -32.13 8.72 -26.90
CA LYS A 51 -32.55 7.34 -26.57
C LYS A 51 -31.37 6.38 -26.57
N LEU A 52 -30.51 6.48 -27.57
CA LEU A 52 -29.30 5.66 -27.71
C LEU A 52 -28.30 5.95 -26.59
N ALA A 53 -28.10 7.22 -26.23
CA ALA A 53 -27.27 7.62 -25.09
C ALA A 53 -27.79 7.07 -23.76
N ARG A 54 -29.11 7.15 -23.49
CA ARG A 54 -29.71 6.58 -22.28
C ARG A 54 -29.58 5.07 -22.22
N TRP A 55 -29.81 4.39 -23.33
CA TRP A 55 -29.64 2.93 -23.44
C TRP A 55 -28.18 2.53 -23.19
N TRP A 56 -27.22 3.24 -23.79
CA TRP A 56 -25.79 3.02 -23.58
C TRP A 56 -25.40 3.20 -22.11
N ILE A 57 -25.86 4.27 -21.46
CA ILE A 57 -25.60 4.53 -20.04
C ILE A 57 -26.18 3.41 -19.17
N ALA A 58 -27.41 2.96 -19.46
CA ALA A 58 -28.05 1.88 -18.71
C ALA A 58 -27.31 0.55 -18.87
N LEU A 59 -26.96 0.17 -20.10
CA LEU A 59 -26.21 -1.05 -20.39
C LEU A 59 -24.82 -1.02 -19.74
N ARG A 60 -24.09 0.09 -19.91
CA ARG A 60 -22.80 0.33 -19.26
C ARG A 60 -22.89 0.13 -17.74
N TRP A 61 -23.91 0.72 -17.11
CA TRP A 61 -24.07 0.65 -15.66
C TRP A 61 -24.48 -0.75 -15.17
N GLN A 62 -25.22 -1.50 -15.98
CA GLN A 62 -25.52 -2.91 -15.71
C GLN A 62 -24.28 -3.79 -15.84
N LEU A 63 -23.51 -3.69 -16.93
CA LEU A 63 -22.29 -4.48 -17.16
C LEU A 63 -21.20 -4.17 -16.13
N ALA A 64 -20.99 -2.90 -15.81
CA ALA A 64 -20.01 -2.49 -14.82
C ALA A 64 -20.31 -3.09 -13.45
N ARG A 65 -21.56 -3.06 -12.98
CA ARG A 65 -21.94 -3.58 -11.66
C ARG A 65 -21.99 -5.10 -11.61
N ASN A 66 -22.54 -5.74 -12.63
CA ASN A 66 -22.87 -7.16 -12.58
C ASN A 66 -21.72 -8.06 -13.06
N LEU A 67 -20.74 -7.54 -13.79
CA LEU A 67 -19.70 -8.36 -14.40
C LEU A 67 -18.28 -7.85 -14.12
N PHE A 68 -18.00 -6.58 -14.42
CA PHE A 68 -16.64 -6.02 -14.34
C PHE A 68 -16.29 -5.37 -13.00
N SER A 69 -17.17 -5.45 -12.00
CA SER A 69 -16.92 -5.02 -10.62
C SER A 69 -17.14 -6.11 -9.59
N VAL A 70 -17.53 -7.32 -10.00
CA VAL A 70 -17.76 -8.45 -9.09
C VAL A 70 -16.42 -9.13 -8.78
N PRO A 71 -15.93 -9.05 -7.52
CA PRO A 71 -14.71 -9.73 -7.12
C PRO A 71 -14.92 -11.24 -7.02
N LEU A 72 -13.89 -12.01 -7.36
CA LEU A 72 -13.80 -13.44 -7.15
C LEU A 72 -12.84 -13.69 -5.98
N PRO A 73 -13.26 -14.42 -4.92
CA PRO A 73 -12.37 -14.80 -3.82
C PRO A 73 -11.09 -15.45 -4.35
N PHE A 74 -9.94 -15.16 -3.72
CA PHE A 74 -8.59 -15.61 -4.12
C PHE A 74 -8.07 -15.01 -5.43
N LEU A 75 -8.84 -15.07 -6.53
CA LEU A 75 -8.40 -14.57 -7.84
C LEU A 75 -8.26 -13.04 -7.89
N THR A 76 -9.20 -12.31 -7.29
CA THR A 76 -9.09 -10.84 -7.23
C THR A 76 -8.00 -10.40 -6.26
N SER A 77 -7.78 -11.10 -5.16
CA SER A 77 -6.75 -10.70 -4.18
C SER A 77 -5.33 -10.92 -4.69
N VAL A 78 -5.09 -12.02 -5.43
CA VAL A 78 -3.74 -12.39 -5.89
C VAL A 78 -3.43 -11.81 -7.28
N PHE A 79 -4.40 -11.86 -8.20
CA PHE A 79 -4.18 -11.54 -9.62
C PHE A 79 -4.98 -10.33 -10.11
N ASP A 80 -5.76 -9.68 -9.23
CA ASP A 80 -6.71 -8.61 -9.56
C ASP A 80 -7.79 -9.03 -10.59
N VAL A 81 -8.01 -10.34 -10.79
CA VAL A 81 -8.98 -10.87 -11.76
C VAL A 81 -10.41 -10.78 -11.23
N LYS A 82 -11.32 -10.23 -12.03
CA LYS A 82 -12.77 -10.12 -11.74
C LYS A 82 -13.59 -11.10 -12.56
N LEU A 83 -14.89 -11.22 -12.23
CA LEU A 83 -15.82 -12.13 -12.90
C LEU A 83 -15.85 -11.94 -14.43
N GLY A 84 -15.93 -10.70 -14.91
CA GLY A 84 -15.91 -10.40 -16.34
C GLY A 84 -14.61 -10.78 -17.04
N ASP A 85 -13.48 -10.75 -16.34
CA ASP A 85 -12.18 -11.12 -16.91
C ASP A 85 -12.14 -12.63 -17.20
N LEU A 86 -12.69 -13.43 -16.28
CA LEU A 86 -12.73 -14.89 -16.40
C LEU A 86 -13.66 -15.39 -17.52
N PHE A 87 -14.83 -14.78 -17.67
CA PHE A 87 -15.86 -15.26 -18.58
C PHE A 87 -15.89 -14.57 -19.95
N ILE A 88 -15.23 -13.41 -20.09
CA ILE A 88 -15.20 -12.67 -21.37
C ILE A 88 -13.76 -12.50 -21.86
N VAL A 89 -12.90 -11.86 -21.06
CA VAL A 89 -11.57 -11.44 -21.54
C VAL A 89 -10.68 -12.64 -21.85
N PHE A 90 -10.54 -13.58 -20.91
CA PHE A 90 -9.67 -14.75 -21.13
C PHE A 90 -10.17 -15.70 -22.23
N PRO A 91 -11.48 -16.02 -22.34
CA PRO A 91 -11.98 -16.83 -23.45
C PRO A 91 -11.72 -16.18 -24.81
N ILE A 92 -11.92 -14.87 -24.95
CA ILE A 92 -11.60 -14.16 -26.21
C ILE A 92 -10.11 -14.28 -26.53
N CYS A 93 -9.23 -14.02 -25.55
CA CYS A 93 -7.79 -14.14 -25.74
C CYS A 93 -7.38 -15.57 -26.16
N LEU A 94 -7.99 -16.58 -25.53
CA LEU A 94 -7.72 -17.99 -25.82
C LEU A 94 -8.16 -18.37 -27.23
N VAL A 95 -9.33 -17.90 -27.68
CA VAL A 95 -9.81 -18.13 -29.06
C VAL A 95 -8.80 -17.58 -30.06
N PHE A 96 -8.36 -16.32 -29.91
CA PHE A 96 -7.36 -15.73 -30.82
C PHE A 96 -6.05 -16.51 -30.83
N ILE A 97 -5.56 -16.97 -29.68
CA ILE A 97 -4.34 -17.79 -29.61
C ILE A 97 -4.54 -19.12 -30.35
N ILE A 98 -5.63 -19.83 -30.08
CA ILE A 98 -5.90 -21.14 -30.68
C ILE A 98 -6.07 -21.02 -32.19
N THR A 99 -6.88 -20.07 -32.68
CA THR A 99 -7.11 -19.89 -34.12
C THR A 99 -5.80 -19.54 -34.84
N THR A 100 -4.99 -18.66 -34.25
CA THR A 100 -3.70 -18.27 -34.84
C THR A 100 -2.71 -19.43 -34.81
N ALA A 101 -2.72 -20.26 -33.75
CA ALA A 101 -1.86 -21.43 -33.67
C ALA A 101 -2.24 -22.51 -34.72
N ILE A 102 -3.54 -22.71 -34.97
CA ILE A 102 -4.02 -23.60 -36.04
C ILE A 102 -3.57 -23.06 -37.40
N GLN A 103 -3.82 -21.78 -37.69
CA GLN A 103 -3.38 -21.16 -38.95
C GLN A 103 -1.86 -21.17 -39.13
N ALA A 104 -1.10 -21.01 -38.04
CA ALA A 104 0.36 -21.11 -38.07
C ALA A 104 0.84 -22.52 -38.38
N ASN A 105 0.18 -23.55 -37.83
CA ASN A 105 0.43 -24.94 -38.18
C ASN A 105 0.10 -25.24 -39.66
N ASP A 106 -0.93 -24.60 -40.18
CA ASP A 106 -1.32 -24.68 -41.58
C ASP A 106 -0.44 -23.82 -42.50
N ARG A 107 0.50 -23.04 -41.92
CA ARG A 107 1.48 -22.18 -42.60
C ARG A 107 0.86 -20.99 -43.35
N GLU A 108 -0.30 -20.53 -42.89
CA GLU A 108 -0.98 -19.35 -43.44
C GLU A 108 -0.36 -18.04 -42.93
N VAL A 109 0.81 -17.67 -43.47
CA VAL A 109 1.59 -16.52 -42.99
C VAL A 109 0.81 -15.19 -43.04
N GLU A 110 0.13 -14.90 -44.14
CA GLU A 110 -0.66 -13.65 -44.29
C GLU A 110 -1.81 -13.57 -43.28
N SER A 111 -2.55 -14.67 -43.12
CA SER A 111 -3.71 -14.78 -42.22
C SER A 111 -3.30 -14.58 -40.75
N THR A 112 -2.18 -15.20 -40.35
CA THR A 112 -1.64 -15.11 -38.98
C THR A 112 -1.10 -13.73 -38.60
N GLY A 113 -0.89 -12.82 -39.57
CA GLY A 113 -0.45 -11.44 -39.33
C GLY A 113 -1.56 -10.50 -38.85
N ASN A 114 -2.83 -10.81 -39.13
CA ASN A 114 -3.97 -9.99 -38.72
C ASN A 114 -4.22 -9.97 -37.20
N PRO A 115 -4.23 -11.12 -36.48
CA PRO A 115 -4.41 -11.16 -35.02
C PRO A 115 -3.43 -10.27 -34.22
N PRO A 116 -2.10 -10.31 -34.41
CA PRO A 116 -1.20 -9.41 -33.69
C PRO A 116 -1.39 -7.95 -34.08
N THR A 117 -1.79 -7.66 -35.31
CA THR A 117 -2.12 -6.29 -35.75
C THR A 117 -3.32 -5.71 -35.00
N TYR A 118 -4.40 -6.48 -34.84
CA TYR A 118 -5.53 -6.10 -34.00
C TYR A 118 -5.15 -6.02 -32.52
N GLY A 119 -4.25 -6.90 -32.07
CA GLY A 119 -3.65 -6.84 -30.75
C GLY A 119 -2.97 -5.50 -30.49
N LEU A 120 -2.09 -5.05 -31.39
CA LEU A 120 -1.42 -3.74 -31.32
C LEU A 120 -2.42 -2.58 -31.31
N LEU A 121 -3.45 -2.62 -32.14
CA LEU A 121 -4.53 -1.63 -32.13
C LEU A 121 -5.16 -1.53 -30.73
N VAL A 122 -5.53 -2.65 -30.12
CA VAL A 122 -6.12 -2.67 -28.77
C VAL A 122 -5.13 -2.18 -27.72
N VAL A 123 -3.87 -2.62 -27.79
CA VAL A 123 -2.80 -2.15 -26.88
C VAL A 123 -2.72 -0.63 -26.90
N PHE A 124 -2.69 -0.02 -28.09
CA PHE A 124 -2.61 1.43 -28.26
C PHE A 124 -3.89 2.16 -27.83
N ILE A 125 -5.08 1.63 -28.12
CA ILE A 125 -6.34 2.22 -27.60
C ILE A 125 -6.32 2.32 -26.08
N LEU A 126 -5.77 1.32 -25.41
CA LEU A 126 -5.70 1.25 -23.95
C LEU A 126 -4.52 2.05 -23.37
N THR A 127 -3.72 2.76 -24.18
CA THR A 127 -2.66 3.70 -23.72
C THR A 127 -3.24 5.04 -23.28
N VAL A 128 -4.17 4.99 -22.32
CA VAL A 128 -4.89 6.17 -21.87
C VAL A 128 -4.45 6.61 -20.49
N ARG A 129 -4.43 7.92 -20.25
CA ARG A 129 -4.21 8.52 -18.93
C ARG A 129 -5.53 8.61 -18.14
N ASN A 130 -5.40 8.82 -16.84
CA ASN A 130 -6.51 9.17 -15.96
C ASN A 130 -7.30 10.37 -16.54
N ASN A 131 -8.64 10.27 -16.62
CA ASN A 131 -9.55 11.23 -17.29
C ASN A 131 -9.45 11.31 -18.82
N SER A 132 -9.08 10.23 -19.52
CA SER A 132 -9.25 10.21 -20.97
C SER A 132 -10.72 10.19 -21.38
N VAL A 133 -10.99 10.75 -22.56
CA VAL A 133 -12.32 10.68 -23.19
C VAL A 133 -12.80 9.23 -23.32
N LEU A 134 -11.87 8.30 -23.56
CA LEU A 134 -12.16 6.86 -23.60
C LEU A 134 -12.70 6.35 -22.25
N LEU A 135 -12.08 6.72 -21.14
CA LEU A 135 -12.57 6.35 -19.80
C LEU A 135 -13.94 6.97 -19.51
N ALA A 136 -14.16 8.22 -19.92
CA ALA A 136 -15.45 8.89 -19.75
C ALA A 136 -16.58 8.20 -20.54
N LEU A 137 -16.30 7.77 -21.78
CA LEU A 137 -17.27 7.09 -22.64
C LEU A 137 -17.55 5.65 -22.20
N THR A 138 -16.50 4.89 -21.89
CA THR A 138 -16.59 3.47 -21.53
C THR A 138 -17.01 3.25 -20.07
N GLY A 139 -16.63 4.15 -19.16
CA GLY A 139 -16.83 4.00 -17.73
C GLY A 139 -15.99 2.93 -17.06
N ILE A 140 -15.02 2.37 -17.77
CA ILE A 140 -14.05 1.44 -17.20
C ILE A 140 -13.09 2.28 -16.34
N SER A 141 -12.77 1.79 -15.15
CA SER A 141 -11.82 2.49 -14.29
C SER A 141 -10.43 2.46 -14.92
N TYR A 142 -9.60 3.45 -14.61
CA TYR A 142 -8.23 3.51 -15.12
C TYR A 142 -7.40 2.28 -14.78
N GLU A 143 -7.54 1.78 -13.55
CA GLU A 143 -6.83 0.59 -13.07
C GLU A 143 -7.18 -0.63 -13.92
N ARG A 144 -8.47 -0.73 -14.33
CA ARG A 144 -8.95 -1.81 -15.20
C ARG A 144 -8.48 -1.66 -16.63
N VAL A 145 -8.45 -0.44 -17.18
CA VAL A 145 -7.87 -0.21 -18.51
C VAL A 145 -6.38 -0.57 -18.53
N LEU A 146 -5.64 -0.21 -17.48
CA LEU A 146 -4.22 -0.54 -17.36
C LEU A 146 -3.99 -2.06 -17.20
N PHE A 147 -4.90 -2.77 -16.52
CA PHE A 147 -4.90 -4.23 -16.48
C PHE A 147 -5.09 -4.81 -17.89
N TYR A 148 -6.08 -4.33 -18.65
CA TYR A 148 -6.32 -4.79 -20.02
C TYR A 148 -5.19 -4.45 -20.99
N HIS A 149 -4.54 -3.28 -20.86
CA HIS A 149 -3.36 -2.93 -21.65
C HIS A 149 -2.26 -3.98 -21.49
N LYS A 150 -1.99 -4.44 -20.26
CA LYS A 150 -0.97 -5.47 -19.98
C LYS A 150 -1.34 -6.82 -20.58
N ILE A 151 -2.61 -7.23 -20.45
CA ILE A 151 -3.09 -8.48 -21.04
C ILE A 151 -3.00 -8.42 -22.57
N ALA A 152 -3.54 -7.35 -23.19
CA ALA A 152 -3.47 -7.17 -24.63
C ALA A 152 -2.03 -7.17 -25.15
N ALA A 153 -1.09 -6.53 -24.43
CA ALA A 153 0.32 -6.51 -24.82
C ALA A 153 0.95 -7.91 -24.78
N LEU A 154 0.70 -8.68 -23.73
CA LEU A 154 1.19 -10.05 -23.62
C LEU A 154 0.62 -10.95 -24.71
N ILE A 155 -0.69 -10.87 -24.96
CA ILE A 155 -1.35 -11.66 -26.01
C ILE A 155 -0.82 -11.27 -27.39
N THR A 156 -0.62 -9.98 -27.65
CA THR A 156 -0.04 -9.49 -28.92
C THR A 156 1.35 -10.08 -29.15
N ILE A 157 2.21 -10.12 -28.13
CA ILE A 157 3.54 -10.74 -28.23
C ILE A 157 3.42 -12.23 -28.58
N ILE A 158 2.51 -12.97 -27.93
CA ILE A 158 2.30 -14.40 -28.23
C ILE A 158 1.83 -14.58 -29.68
N LEU A 159 0.86 -13.79 -30.12
CA LEU A 159 0.33 -13.85 -31.49
C LEU A 159 1.40 -13.48 -32.53
N SER A 160 2.22 -12.46 -32.28
CA SER A 160 3.36 -12.11 -33.14
C SER A 160 4.42 -13.21 -33.19
N GLY A 161 4.65 -13.90 -32.07
CA GLY A 161 5.53 -15.07 -32.03
C GLY A 161 4.99 -16.23 -32.87
N LEU A 162 3.69 -16.50 -32.82
CA LEU A 162 3.03 -17.52 -33.66
C LEU A 162 3.08 -17.15 -35.14
N HIS A 163 2.90 -15.87 -35.49
CA HIS A 163 3.05 -15.38 -36.86
C HIS A 163 4.49 -15.56 -37.38
N GLY A 164 5.50 -15.20 -36.57
CA GLY A 164 6.90 -15.46 -36.89
C GLY A 164 7.21 -16.96 -37.03
N PHE A 165 6.58 -17.81 -36.21
CA PHE A 165 6.71 -19.27 -36.33
C PHE A 165 6.07 -19.81 -37.62
N ALA A 166 4.90 -19.31 -38.01
CA ALA A 166 4.26 -19.65 -39.28
C ALA A 166 5.19 -19.33 -40.48
N TYR A 167 5.84 -18.16 -40.45
CA TYR A 167 6.83 -17.77 -41.44
C TYR A 167 8.01 -18.75 -41.49
N ILE A 168 8.59 -19.10 -40.33
CA ILE A 168 9.72 -20.05 -40.26
C ILE A 168 9.33 -21.40 -40.88
N LEU A 169 8.15 -21.92 -40.57
CA LEU A 169 7.66 -23.20 -41.10
C LEU A 169 7.41 -23.15 -42.62
N ALA A 170 6.84 -22.06 -43.13
CA ALA A 170 6.60 -21.87 -44.56
C ALA A 170 7.92 -21.73 -45.34
N HIS A 171 8.89 -21.00 -44.77
CA HIS A 171 10.21 -20.80 -45.37
C HIS A 171 11.02 -22.10 -45.41
N ASP A 172 11.04 -22.89 -44.33
CA ASP A 172 11.76 -24.18 -44.27
C ASP A 172 11.28 -25.17 -45.35
N LYS A 173 10.00 -25.08 -45.73
CA LYS A 173 9.41 -25.90 -46.80
C LYS A 173 9.55 -25.30 -48.20
N GLY A 174 10.16 -24.12 -48.33
CA GLY A 174 10.33 -23.43 -49.60
C GLY A 174 9.04 -22.86 -50.21
N GLU A 175 7.98 -22.68 -49.41
CA GLU A 175 6.69 -22.14 -49.87
C GLU A 175 6.72 -20.63 -50.02
N ILE A 176 7.66 -19.97 -49.34
CA ILE A 176 7.91 -18.53 -49.44
C ILE A 176 9.40 -18.27 -49.65
N SER A 177 9.74 -17.40 -50.60
CA SER A 177 11.09 -16.88 -50.76
C SER A 177 11.34 -15.79 -49.73
N GLY A 178 12.47 -15.84 -49.02
CA GLY A 178 12.81 -14.85 -48.01
C GLY A 178 12.95 -13.43 -48.60
N GLU A 179 11.89 -12.62 -48.50
CA GLU A 179 11.98 -11.18 -48.72
C GLU A 179 12.64 -10.52 -47.50
N GLY A 180 13.92 -10.17 -47.63
CA GLY A 180 14.77 -9.72 -46.51
C GLY A 180 14.22 -8.52 -45.72
N ASP A 181 13.51 -7.60 -46.38
CA ASP A 181 13.03 -6.37 -45.76
C ASP A 181 11.84 -6.59 -44.81
N MET A 182 10.90 -7.49 -45.17
CA MET A 182 9.76 -7.82 -44.30
C MET A 182 10.19 -8.63 -43.07
N VAL A 183 11.13 -9.56 -43.25
CA VAL A 183 11.67 -10.36 -42.13
C VAL A 183 12.43 -9.49 -41.16
N LEU A 184 13.28 -8.57 -41.66
CA LEU A 184 14.03 -7.64 -40.83
C LEU A 184 13.09 -6.75 -40.03
N THR A 185 12.11 -6.13 -40.69
CA THR A 185 11.17 -5.20 -40.03
C THR A 185 10.31 -5.90 -38.99
N GLY A 186 9.81 -7.10 -39.30
CA GLY A 186 9.04 -7.94 -38.35
C GLY A 186 9.88 -8.39 -37.15
N THR A 187 11.14 -8.79 -37.38
CA THR A 187 12.05 -9.23 -36.31
C THR A 187 12.42 -8.08 -35.38
N VAL A 188 12.69 -6.88 -35.92
CA VAL A 188 12.97 -5.68 -35.12
C VAL A 188 11.75 -5.28 -34.29
N ALA A 189 10.55 -5.27 -34.88
CA ALA A 189 9.32 -4.98 -34.16
C ALA A 189 9.06 -5.99 -33.03
N PHE A 190 9.18 -7.29 -33.31
CA PHE A 190 9.00 -8.35 -32.31
C PHE A 190 10.02 -8.25 -31.18
N GLY A 191 11.31 -8.08 -31.50
CA GLY A 191 12.38 -7.92 -30.51
C GLY A 191 12.14 -6.69 -29.62
N ALA A 192 11.72 -5.57 -30.20
CA ALA A 192 11.38 -4.37 -29.44
C ALA A 192 10.18 -4.59 -28.51
N MET A 193 9.13 -5.31 -28.94
CA MET A 193 7.99 -5.66 -28.09
C MET A 193 8.40 -6.56 -26.92
N VAL A 194 9.23 -7.58 -27.15
CA VAL A 194 9.73 -8.47 -26.10
C VAL A 194 10.60 -7.70 -25.10
N LEU A 195 11.50 -6.85 -25.59
CA LEU A 195 12.36 -6.03 -24.72
C LEU A 195 11.54 -5.04 -23.87
N MET A 196 10.54 -4.41 -24.48
CA MET A 196 9.61 -3.51 -23.82
C MET A 196 8.82 -4.24 -22.72
N PHE A 197 8.39 -5.48 -22.97
CA PHE A 197 7.76 -6.33 -21.95
C PHE A 197 8.72 -6.63 -20.79
N VAL A 198 9.97 -7.04 -21.06
CA VAL A 198 10.98 -7.34 -20.04
C VAL A 198 11.26 -6.14 -19.14
N PHE A 199 11.44 -4.95 -19.72
CA PHE A 199 11.67 -3.72 -18.94
C PHE A 199 10.40 -3.24 -18.21
N SER A 200 9.21 -3.67 -18.63
CA SER A 200 7.95 -3.37 -17.96
C SER A 200 7.62 -4.31 -16.78
N LEU A 201 8.42 -5.36 -16.54
CA LEU A 201 8.22 -6.30 -15.44
C LEU A 201 8.18 -5.56 -14.10
N GLY A 202 7.33 -6.04 -13.18
CA GLY A 202 7.08 -5.38 -11.91
C GLY A 202 8.35 -5.13 -11.08
N PHE A 203 9.34 -6.02 -11.18
CA PHE A 203 10.65 -5.84 -10.56
C PHE A 203 11.39 -4.59 -11.07
N VAL A 204 11.53 -4.46 -12.39
CA VAL A 204 12.23 -3.34 -13.03
C VAL A 204 11.48 -2.04 -12.80
N ARG A 205 10.16 -2.01 -13.06
CA ARG A 205 9.33 -0.82 -12.90
C ARG A 205 9.33 -0.27 -11.47
N ARG A 206 9.37 -1.14 -10.46
CA ARG A 206 9.39 -0.71 -9.04
C ARG A 206 10.76 -0.21 -8.59
N ARG A 207 11.85 -0.78 -9.10
CA ARG A 207 13.22 -0.45 -8.65
C ARG A 207 13.87 0.67 -9.45
N PHE A 208 13.54 0.77 -10.74
CA PHE A 208 14.15 1.67 -11.72
C PHE A 208 13.07 2.33 -12.58
N PHE A 209 12.16 3.09 -11.94
CA PHE A 209 10.99 3.66 -12.61
C PHE A 209 11.35 4.58 -13.79
N GLU A 210 12.35 5.46 -13.62
CA GLU A 210 12.83 6.37 -14.67
C GLU A 210 13.39 5.62 -15.89
N PHE A 211 14.17 4.58 -15.65
CA PHE A 211 14.71 3.72 -16.72
C PHE A 211 13.58 3.03 -17.48
N PHE A 212 12.64 2.42 -16.74
CA PHE A 212 11.45 1.81 -17.32
C PHE A 212 10.69 2.81 -18.20
N LEU A 213 10.39 4.00 -17.67
CA LEU A 213 9.58 4.99 -18.38
C LEU A 213 10.25 5.41 -19.70
N ARG A 214 11.52 5.78 -19.65
CA ARG A 214 12.28 6.25 -20.84
C ARG A 214 12.42 5.15 -21.89
N THR A 215 12.81 3.95 -21.48
CA THR A 215 12.98 2.83 -22.42
C THR A 215 11.66 2.40 -23.05
N HIS A 216 10.56 2.44 -22.29
CA HIS A 216 9.23 2.12 -22.80
C HIS A 216 8.78 3.09 -23.91
N TRP A 217 9.03 4.40 -23.76
CA TRP A 217 8.74 5.40 -24.80
C TRP A 217 9.59 5.21 -26.06
N ILE A 218 10.90 4.98 -25.90
CA ILE A 218 11.80 4.76 -27.03
C ILE A 218 11.39 3.50 -27.80
N LEU A 219 11.19 2.38 -27.10
CA LEU A 219 10.81 1.12 -27.71
C LEU A 219 9.39 1.16 -28.32
N PHE A 220 8.46 1.91 -27.72
CA PHE A 220 7.15 2.16 -28.33
C PHE A 220 7.28 2.80 -29.72
N ILE A 221 8.14 3.81 -29.88
CA ILE A 221 8.37 4.46 -31.19
C ILE A 221 8.96 3.46 -32.19
N VAL A 222 9.91 2.62 -31.76
CA VAL A 222 10.49 1.57 -32.58
C VAL A 222 9.42 0.57 -33.02
N VAL A 223 8.62 0.04 -32.09
CA VAL A 223 7.51 -0.89 -32.41
C VAL A 223 6.54 -0.25 -33.39
N LEU A 224 6.16 1.00 -33.17
CA LEU A 224 5.21 1.70 -34.04
C LEU A 224 5.72 1.83 -35.47
N VAL A 225 6.94 2.33 -35.66
CA VAL A 225 7.51 2.56 -36.99
C VAL A 225 7.71 1.23 -37.72
N PHE A 226 8.35 0.25 -37.08
CA PHE A 226 8.66 -1.01 -37.73
C PHE A 226 7.42 -1.88 -37.96
N ALA A 227 6.42 -1.86 -37.08
CA ALA A 227 5.16 -2.56 -37.31
C ALA A 227 4.40 -1.98 -38.50
N VAL A 228 4.38 -0.65 -38.67
CA VAL A 228 3.72 0.00 -39.82
C VAL A 228 4.43 -0.35 -41.13
N ILE A 229 5.77 -0.28 -41.17
CA ILE A 229 6.55 -0.67 -42.35
C ILE A 229 6.33 -2.15 -42.68
N HIS A 230 6.21 -3.01 -41.66
CA HIS A 230 5.93 -4.43 -41.79
C HIS A 230 4.49 -4.77 -42.25
N GLY A 231 3.59 -3.78 -42.34
CA GLY A 231 2.22 -3.95 -42.85
C GLY A 231 1.10 -3.78 -41.82
N ALA A 232 1.40 -3.57 -40.55
CA ALA A 232 0.42 -3.41 -39.46
C ALA A 232 -0.14 -1.97 -39.37
N SER A 233 -0.42 -1.32 -40.50
CA SER A 233 -0.84 0.09 -40.56
C SER A 233 -2.13 0.41 -39.79
N THR A 234 -3.03 -0.57 -39.65
CA THR A 234 -4.28 -0.41 -38.88
C THR A 234 -4.03 -0.17 -37.39
N ALA A 235 -2.85 -0.51 -36.86
CA ALA A 235 -2.47 -0.20 -35.48
C ALA A 235 -2.49 1.32 -35.20
N LEU A 236 -2.23 2.17 -36.20
CA LEU A 236 -2.25 3.64 -36.07
C LEU A 236 -3.61 4.19 -35.59
N ILE A 237 -4.71 3.49 -35.92
CA ILE A 237 -6.06 3.85 -35.44
C ILE A 237 -6.08 3.86 -33.90
N GLY A 238 -5.33 2.96 -33.26
CA GLY A 238 -5.29 2.85 -31.81
C GLY A 238 -4.62 4.04 -31.10
N ILE A 239 -3.87 4.89 -31.82
CA ILE A 239 -3.23 6.08 -31.27
C ILE A 239 -4.20 7.27 -31.21
N ILE A 240 -5.27 7.25 -32.00
CA ILE A 240 -6.24 8.36 -32.10
C ILE A 240 -6.80 8.76 -30.73
N PRO A 241 -7.25 7.84 -29.85
CA PRO A 241 -7.74 8.21 -28.51
C PRO A 241 -6.69 8.93 -27.66
N TRP A 242 -5.44 8.50 -27.72
CA TRP A 242 -4.32 9.16 -27.04
C TRP A 242 -4.06 10.55 -27.62
N GLY A 243 -4.08 10.70 -28.94
CA GLY A 243 -3.92 12.00 -29.61
C GLY A 243 -5.02 13.00 -29.23
N ILE A 244 -6.28 12.54 -29.18
CA ILE A 244 -7.42 13.35 -28.70
C ILE A 244 -7.23 13.74 -27.23
N ASP A 245 -6.82 12.79 -26.37
CA ASP A 245 -6.54 13.05 -24.96
C ASP A 245 -5.42 14.08 -24.78
N MET A 246 -4.34 13.97 -25.56
CA MET A 246 -3.21 14.91 -25.51
C MET A 246 -3.62 16.30 -26.02
N ALA A 247 -4.37 16.38 -27.11
CA ALA A 247 -4.92 17.64 -27.61
C ALA A 247 -5.86 18.27 -26.58
N PHE A 248 -6.73 17.49 -25.94
CA PHE A 248 -7.58 17.98 -24.84
C PHE A 248 -6.75 18.50 -23.67
N ARG A 249 -5.68 17.80 -23.28
CA ARG A 249 -4.82 18.20 -22.15
C ARG A 249 -3.95 19.41 -22.44
N HIS A 250 -3.45 19.59 -23.65
CA HIS A 250 -2.55 20.70 -23.97
C HIS A 250 -3.29 21.91 -24.55
N ALA A 251 -4.42 21.71 -25.24
CA ALA A 251 -5.17 22.78 -25.88
C ALA A 251 -6.42 23.21 -25.11
N TYR A 252 -7.14 22.27 -24.49
CA TYR A 252 -8.40 22.58 -23.78
C TYR A 252 -8.15 22.83 -22.28
N ARG A 253 -7.38 22.00 -21.59
CA ARG A 253 -7.18 22.14 -20.14
C ARG A 253 -6.52 23.48 -19.76
N PRO A 254 -5.36 23.91 -20.29
CA PRO A 254 -4.78 25.21 -19.98
C PRO A 254 -5.73 26.36 -20.30
N ARG A 255 -6.52 26.24 -21.37
CA ARG A 255 -7.54 27.24 -21.74
C ARG A 255 -8.75 27.23 -20.81
N VAL A 256 -9.20 26.08 -20.31
CA VAL A 256 -10.24 26.04 -19.28
C VAL A 256 -9.70 26.56 -17.97
N TYR A 257 -8.54 26.06 -17.51
CA TYR A 257 -7.83 26.54 -16.31
C TYR A 257 -7.52 28.06 -16.36
N ALA A 258 -7.35 28.65 -17.55
CA ALA A 258 -7.09 30.09 -17.72
C ALA A 258 -8.31 30.94 -18.14
N GLN A 259 -9.32 30.39 -18.81
CA GLN A 259 -10.40 31.12 -19.51
C GLN A 259 -11.81 30.53 -19.34
N GLY A 260 -11.99 29.46 -18.55
CA GLY A 260 -13.31 28.89 -18.23
C GLY A 260 -13.88 27.95 -19.27
N SER A 261 -15.07 27.40 -18.98
CA SER A 261 -15.76 26.43 -19.85
C SER A 261 -16.27 27.09 -21.14
N ILE A 262 -16.05 26.41 -22.28
CA ILE A 262 -16.53 26.83 -23.61
C ILE A 262 -18.03 26.49 -23.79
N ILE A 263 -18.58 25.60 -22.96
CA ILE A 263 -19.96 25.12 -23.10
C ILE A 263 -20.82 25.76 -22.00
N GLY A 264 -21.51 26.84 -22.37
CA GLY A 264 -22.79 27.27 -21.82
C GLY A 264 -22.84 27.80 -20.39
N GLY A 265 -22.69 29.11 -20.24
CA GLY A 265 -23.27 29.87 -19.12
C GLY A 265 -23.75 31.22 -19.66
N ASN A 266 -25.05 31.47 -19.60
CA ASN A 266 -25.67 32.71 -20.06
C ASN A 266 -24.92 33.93 -19.49
N LYS A 267 -24.45 34.82 -20.36
CA LYS A 267 -24.00 36.15 -19.97
C LYS A 267 -25.22 36.91 -19.45
N SER A 268 -25.43 36.94 -18.14
CA SER A 268 -26.26 37.97 -17.53
C SER A 268 -25.44 39.26 -17.51
N THR A 269 -25.80 40.17 -18.40
CA THR A 269 -25.25 41.52 -18.48
C THR A 269 -25.73 42.32 -17.27
N SER A 270 -24.92 42.40 -16.21
CA SER A 270 -25.03 43.46 -15.20
C SER A 270 -23.75 44.28 -15.25
N GLN A 271 -23.92 45.48 -15.78
CA GLN A 271 -22.89 46.46 -16.05
C GLN A 271 -22.59 47.20 -14.75
N ASP A 272 -21.53 46.79 -14.04
CA ASP A 272 -20.83 47.63 -13.07
C ASP A 272 -19.34 47.32 -13.15
N SER A 273 -18.59 48.31 -13.61
CA SER A 273 -17.18 48.22 -13.95
C SER A 273 -16.35 49.01 -12.94
N ALA A 274 -15.46 48.34 -12.21
CA ALA A 274 -14.08 48.76 -11.98
C ALA A 274 -13.37 47.77 -11.04
N ASN A 275 -12.17 47.32 -11.44
CA ASN A 275 -11.19 46.53 -10.67
C ASN A 275 -11.43 45.02 -10.50
N PHE A 276 -11.59 44.28 -11.61
CA PHE A 276 -11.38 42.82 -11.61
C PHE A 276 -10.32 42.39 -12.64
N THR A 277 -9.05 42.46 -12.24
CA THR A 277 -7.93 41.94 -13.01
C THR A 277 -7.87 40.41 -12.91
N GLY A 278 -8.04 39.71 -14.04
CA GLY A 278 -7.51 38.36 -14.28
C GLY A 278 -8.20 37.20 -13.55
N LYS A 279 -9.41 36.83 -13.98
CA LYS A 279 -10.16 35.67 -13.42
C LYS A 279 -9.49 34.34 -13.85
N SER A 280 -8.66 33.76 -12.98
CA SER A 280 -8.14 32.39 -13.10
C SER A 280 -9.31 31.39 -13.02
N MET A 281 -9.38 30.43 -13.95
CA MET A 281 -10.54 29.55 -14.11
C MET A 281 -10.19 28.06 -14.02
N GLY A 282 -9.47 27.65 -12.99
CA GLY A 282 -9.31 26.24 -12.64
C GLY A 282 -10.46 25.62 -11.82
N VAL A 283 -10.38 24.31 -11.57
CA VAL A 283 -11.22 23.61 -10.57
C VAL A 283 -11.07 24.26 -9.18
N ILE A 284 -9.92 24.91 -8.94
CA ILE A 284 -9.60 25.64 -7.73
C ILE A 284 -9.06 27.01 -8.14
N ALA A 285 -9.49 28.06 -7.45
CA ALA A 285 -8.95 29.40 -7.63
C ALA A 285 -7.66 29.55 -6.79
N ARG A 286 -6.60 30.13 -7.38
CA ARG A 286 -5.28 30.25 -6.74
C ARG A 286 -5.36 30.96 -5.37
N ASP A 287 -6.15 32.01 -5.30
CA ASP A 287 -6.42 32.83 -4.11
C ASP A 287 -7.22 32.10 -3.02
N GLN A 288 -7.78 30.92 -3.34
CA GLN A 288 -8.57 30.10 -2.42
C GLN A 288 -7.81 28.86 -1.92
N VAL A 289 -6.53 28.71 -2.26
CA VAL A 289 -5.69 27.61 -1.77
C VAL A 289 -4.83 28.08 -0.60
N ALA A 290 -4.83 27.32 0.48
CA ALA A 290 -3.93 27.48 1.61
C ALA A 290 -2.94 26.31 1.67
N MET A 291 -1.69 26.60 1.98
CA MET A 291 -0.65 25.60 2.19
C MET A 291 0.05 25.83 3.53
N SER A 292 0.24 24.76 4.29
CA SER A 292 0.94 24.80 5.57
C SER A 292 1.94 23.65 5.67
N ALA A 293 3.17 23.93 6.08
CA ALA A 293 4.14 22.93 6.50
C ALA A 293 3.86 22.57 7.96
N LEU A 294 3.57 21.30 8.20
CA LEU A 294 3.25 20.76 9.52
C LEU A 294 4.43 19.91 10.06
N PRO A 295 4.50 19.69 11.39
CA PRO A 295 5.47 18.79 12.00
C PRO A 295 5.48 17.38 11.37
N GLY A 296 6.60 16.67 11.49
CA GLY A 296 6.74 15.31 10.92
C GLY A 296 6.89 15.27 9.40
N ASN A 297 7.32 16.38 8.80
CA ASN A 297 7.53 16.57 7.36
C ASN A 297 6.28 16.34 6.51
N VAL A 298 5.16 16.93 6.95
CA VAL A 298 3.87 16.85 6.26
C VAL A 298 3.49 18.21 5.72
N VAL A 299 3.04 18.26 4.48
CA VAL A 299 2.45 19.45 3.85
C VAL A 299 0.94 19.29 3.81
N ARG A 300 0.22 20.27 4.34
CA ARG A 300 -1.24 20.39 4.24
C ARG A 300 -1.59 21.34 3.11
N ILE A 301 -2.43 20.90 2.18
CA ILE A 301 -3.00 21.75 1.11
C ILE A 301 -4.52 21.73 1.26
N GLN A 302 -5.13 22.92 1.33
CA GLN A 302 -6.56 23.09 1.56
C GLN A 302 -7.17 24.07 0.56
N PHE A 303 -8.37 23.75 0.10
CA PHE A 303 -9.19 24.65 -0.72
C PHE A 303 -10.68 24.39 -0.49
N PRO A 304 -11.56 25.39 -0.67
CA PRO A 304 -12.98 25.22 -0.39
C PRO A 304 -13.63 24.22 -1.35
N ARG A 305 -14.46 23.33 -0.82
CA ARG A 305 -15.22 22.34 -1.60
C ARG A 305 -16.21 23.02 -2.54
N VAL A 306 -16.81 24.12 -2.09
CA VAL A 306 -17.65 24.98 -2.93
C VAL A 306 -16.82 26.20 -3.29
N ARG A 307 -16.52 26.35 -4.58
CA ARG A 307 -15.72 27.46 -5.07
C ARG A 307 -16.46 28.78 -4.83
N LYS A 308 -15.81 29.76 -4.16
CA LYS A 308 -16.49 30.97 -3.66
C LYS A 308 -17.01 31.89 -4.77
N ASP A 309 -16.32 31.94 -5.90
CA ASP A 309 -16.61 32.86 -7.01
C ASP A 309 -17.48 32.26 -8.12
N THR A 310 -17.63 30.92 -8.18
CA THR A 310 -18.47 30.25 -9.19
C THR A 310 -19.61 29.42 -8.60
N GLY A 311 -19.58 29.12 -7.29
CA GLY A 311 -20.51 28.19 -6.65
C GLY A 311 -20.34 26.73 -7.07
N GLN A 312 -19.32 26.41 -7.88
CA GLN A 312 -19.09 25.06 -8.36
C GLN A 312 -18.67 24.15 -7.19
N VAL A 313 -19.34 23.00 -7.07
CA VAL A 313 -19.06 22.01 -6.02
C VAL A 313 -18.06 20.97 -6.51
N PHE A 314 -16.98 20.78 -5.78
CA PHE A 314 -16.05 19.67 -5.95
C PHE A 314 -16.65 18.40 -5.32
N ASN A 315 -17.32 17.58 -6.13
CA ASN A 315 -17.97 16.35 -5.69
C ASN A 315 -16.97 15.18 -5.67
N TYR A 316 -16.80 14.53 -4.52
CA TYR A 316 -15.94 13.37 -4.33
C TYR A 316 -16.52 12.41 -3.28
N GLN A 317 -15.92 11.23 -3.16
CA GLN A 317 -16.27 10.19 -2.19
C GLN A 317 -15.12 9.92 -1.23
N ALA A 318 -15.45 9.40 -0.06
CA ALA A 318 -14.46 9.04 0.95
C ALA A 318 -13.44 8.02 0.40
N GLY A 319 -12.16 8.27 0.67
CA GLY A 319 -11.04 7.43 0.23
C GLY A 319 -10.60 7.65 -1.23
N GLN A 320 -11.21 8.57 -1.97
CA GLN A 320 -10.74 8.96 -3.31
C GLN A 320 -9.45 9.80 -3.25
N TYR A 321 -8.75 9.87 -4.38
CA TYR A 321 -7.52 10.63 -4.54
C TYR A 321 -7.58 11.58 -5.74
N VAL A 322 -6.68 12.55 -5.79
CA VAL A 322 -6.51 13.47 -6.92
C VAL A 322 -5.08 13.41 -7.42
N PHE A 323 -4.86 13.80 -8.67
CA PHE A 323 -3.53 14.13 -9.16
C PHE A 323 -3.28 15.61 -8.97
N LEU A 324 -2.15 15.91 -8.34
CA LEU A 324 -1.68 17.26 -8.06
C LEU A 324 -0.48 17.56 -8.96
N CYS A 325 -0.50 18.74 -9.58
CA CYS A 325 0.65 19.32 -10.29
C CYS A 325 0.89 20.72 -9.75
N VAL A 326 2.15 21.02 -9.45
CA VAL A 326 2.61 22.33 -8.97
C VAL A 326 3.63 22.83 -9.99
N PRO A 327 3.22 23.66 -10.97
CA PRO A 327 4.07 24.06 -12.09
C PRO A 327 5.40 24.71 -11.69
N THR A 328 5.44 25.41 -10.54
CA THR A 328 6.67 25.99 -9.97
C THR A 328 7.73 24.94 -9.64
N ILE A 329 7.31 23.70 -9.32
CA ILE A 329 8.20 22.56 -9.09
C ILE A 329 8.42 21.80 -10.38
N SER A 330 7.33 21.47 -11.09
CA SER A 330 7.35 20.77 -12.36
C SER A 330 6.01 20.91 -13.10
N SER A 331 6.06 21.37 -14.35
CA SER A 331 4.88 21.55 -15.21
C SER A 331 4.36 20.24 -15.83
N LEU A 332 5.14 19.16 -15.77
CA LEU A 332 4.82 17.88 -16.43
C LEU A 332 4.53 16.76 -15.44
N GLU A 333 4.98 16.88 -14.19
CA GLU A 333 4.81 15.86 -13.18
C GLU A 333 3.46 16.04 -12.45
N TRP A 334 2.68 14.96 -12.43
CA TRP A 334 1.39 14.88 -11.74
C TRP A 334 1.47 13.73 -10.73
N HIS A 335 1.25 14.02 -9.45
CA HIS A 335 1.41 13.05 -8.38
C HIS A 335 0.06 12.74 -7.71
N PRO A 336 -0.26 11.46 -7.45
CA PRO A 336 -1.51 11.09 -6.79
C PRO A 336 -1.44 11.32 -5.29
N PHE A 337 -2.44 11.99 -4.72
CA PHE A 337 -2.61 12.18 -3.28
C PHE A 337 -4.06 11.97 -2.86
N THR A 338 -4.25 11.22 -1.77
CA THR A 338 -5.58 10.96 -1.22
C THR A 338 -6.22 12.22 -0.66
N ILE A 339 -7.50 12.40 -0.94
CA ILE A 339 -8.32 13.43 -0.30
C ILE A 339 -8.57 12.98 1.13
N SER A 340 -7.90 13.64 2.07
CA SER A 340 -7.97 13.27 3.50
C SER A 340 -9.25 13.76 4.18
N SER A 341 -9.89 14.82 3.67
CA SER A 341 -11.20 15.29 4.14
C SER A 341 -12.32 14.36 3.70
N SER A 342 -13.43 14.35 4.44
CA SER A 342 -14.66 13.66 4.03
C SER A 342 -15.56 14.51 3.14
N PRO A 343 -16.40 13.91 2.26
CA PRO A 343 -17.23 14.64 1.30
C PRO A 343 -18.21 15.68 1.88
N HIS A 344 -18.57 15.56 3.16
CA HIS A 344 -19.44 16.50 3.86
C HIS A 344 -18.70 17.73 4.39
N GLU A 345 -17.37 17.65 4.54
CA GLU A 345 -16.54 18.75 5.05
C GLU A 345 -16.54 19.96 4.08
N PRO A 346 -16.44 21.20 4.60
CA PRO A 346 -16.46 22.41 3.78
C PRO A 346 -15.18 22.61 2.98
N MET A 347 -14.05 22.09 3.47
CA MET A 347 -12.74 22.18 2.83
C MET A 347 -12.31 20.83 2.25
N VAL A 348 -11.71 20.85 1.07
CA VAL A 348 -10.98 19.72 0.51
C VAL A 348 -9.55 19.79 0.99
N THR A 349 -9.09 18.76 1.70
CA THR A 349 -7.78 18.75 2.36
C THR A 349 -6.90 17.59 1.87
N LEU A 350 -5.65 17.88 1.52
CA LEU A 350 -4.60 16.92 1.20
C LEU A 350 -3.50 16.99 2.27
N HIS A 351 -3.03 15.83 2.75
CA HIS A 351 -1.86 15.73 3.62
C HIS A 351 -0.77 14.92 2.93
N ILE A 352 0.35 15.56 2.64
CA ILE A 352 1.42 15.04 1.79
C ILE A 352 2.69 14.92 2.62
N LYS A 353 3.15 13.69 2.86
CA LYS A 353 4.42 13.45 3.54
C LYS A 353 5.59 13.57 2.56
N ALA A 354 6.66 14.27 2.95
CA ALA A 354 7.89 14.32 2.17
C ALA A 354 8.63 12.98 2.24
N LEU A 355 8.57 12.22 1.14
CA LEU A 355 9.16 10.88 1.01
C LEU A 355 10.00 10.71 -0.26
N GLY A 356 9.96 11.66 -1.19
CA GLY A 356 10.71 11.61 -2.44
C GLY A 356 11.05 13.00 -2.96
N ASP A 357 11.75 13.07 -4.09
CA ASP A 357 12.33 14.31 -4.59
C ASP A 357 11.31 15.42 -4.79
N TRP A 358 10.17 15.12 -5.42
CA TRP A 358 9.11 16.10 -5.67
C TRP A 358 8.44 16.58 -4.37
N THR A 359 8.11 15.66 -3.46
CA THR A 359 7.41 16.00 -2.20
C THR A 359 8.35 16.74 -1.23
N SER A 360 9.64 16.43 -1.24
CA SER A 360 10.66 17.15 -0.45
C SER A 360 10.91 18.55 -0.98
N LYS A 361 10.90 18.74 -2.31
CA LYS A 361 10.93 20.08 -2.93
C LYS A 361 9.70 20.90 -2.56
N LEU A 362 8.51 20.31 -2.60
CA LEU A 362 7.27 20.96 -2.17
C LEU A 362 7.35 21.42 -0.71
N GLN A 363 7.80 20.55 0.19
CA GLN A 363 7.95 20.89 1.60
C GLN A 363 8.96 22.03 1.79
N SER A 364 10.15 21.91 1.17
CA SER A 364 11.21 22.92 1.28
C SER A 364 10.76 24.28 0.77
N LEU A 365 9.97 24.31 -0.32
CA LEU A 365 9.41 25.53 -0.89
C LEU A 365 8.45 26.22 0.09
N ILE A 366 7.56 25.48 0.75
CA ILE A 366 6.60 26.05 1.71
C ILE A 366 7.31 26.54 2.97
N VAL A 367 8.28 25.78 3.47
CA VAL A 367 9.11 26.18 4.62
C VAL A 367 9.89 27.47 4.31
N ALA A 368 10.49 27.57 3.13
CA ALA A 368 11.22 28.77 2.70
C ALA A 368 10.33 30.03 2.59
N LEU A 369 9.01 29.86 2.42
CA LEU A 369 8.05 30.94 2.32
C LEU A 369 7.38 31.30 3.66
N GLY A 370 7.90 30.78 4.78
CA GLY A 370 7.41 31.10 6.14
C GLY A 370 6.50 30.05 6.75
N GLY A 371 6.36 28.87 6.15
CA GLY A 371 5.67 27.71 6.73
C GLY A 371 4.15 27.71 6.57
N GLU A 372 3.50 28.87 6.46
CA GLU A 372 2.07 28.97 6.14
C GLU A 372 1.84 30.08 5.11
N VAL A 373 1.23 29.74 3.98
CA VAL A 373 1.11 30.65 2.84
C VAL A 373 -0.22 30.46 2.11
N ALA A 374 -0.90 31.58 1.83
CA ALA A 374 -1.96 31.62 0.83
C ALA A 374 -1.31 31.44 -0.55
N SER A 375 -1.71 30.40 -1.30
CA SER A 375 -0.92 29.78 -2.36
C SER A 375 -0.18 30.78 -3.26
N PRO A 376 1.15 30.89 -3.11
CA PRO A 376 1.95 31.87 -3.82
C PRO A 376 2.16 31.49 -5.29
N PHE A 377 1.75 30.28 -5.70
CA PHE A 377 1.85 29.74 -7.05
C PHE A 377 0.59 28.94 -7.42
N ASP A 378 0.46 28.61 -8.70
CA ASP A 378 -0.70 27.85 -9.21
C ASP A 378 -0.63 26.38 -8.76
N VAL A 379 -1.80 25.84 -8.44
CA VAL A 379 -1.97 24.43 -8.08
C VAL A 379 -3.00 23.83 -9.01
N LEU A 380 -2.59 22.82 -9.76
CA LEU A 380 -3.45 22.13 -10.70
C LEU A 380 -3.92 20.82 -10.06
N VAL A 381 -5.23 20.65 -9.98
CA VAL A 381 -5.87 19.44 -9.47
C VAL A 381 -6.67 18.77 -10.58
N ASP A 382 -6.47 17.47 -10.72
CA ASP A 382 -7.19 16.57 -11.62
C ASP A 382 -7.79 15.42 -10.80
N GLY A 383 -9.08 15.12 -10.99
CA GLY A 383 -9.82 14.16 -10.18
C GLY A 383 -11.17 14.70 -9.70
N PRO A 384 -11.84 14.01 -8.77
CA PRO A 384 -11.36 12.88 -7.95
C PRO A 384 -11.35 11.52 -8.69
N TYR A 385 -10.52 10.60 -8.20
CA TYR A 385 -10.28 9.26 -8.75
C TYR A 385 -10.32 8.17 -7.68
N GLY A 386 -10.42 6.92 -8.13
CA GLY A 386 -10.40 5.74 -7.28
C GLY A 386 -11.72 5.47 -6.57
N SER A 387 -11.75 4.35 -5.85
CA SER A 387 -12.82 3.97 -4.93
C SER A 387 -12.26 2.99 -3.91
N VAL A 388 -12.85 2.96 -2.71
CA VAL A 388 -12.54 1.92 -1.72
C VAL A 388 -12.82 0.53 -2.31
N SER A 389 -11.95 -0.45 -2.03
CA SER A 389 -12.00 -1.81 -2.59
C SER A 389 -13.21 -2.63 -2.16
N ILE A 390 -13.93 -2.17 -1.13
CA ILE A 390 -15.14 -2.80 -0.60
C ILE A 390 -16.30 -1.81 -0.63
N ASP A 391 -17.52 -2.34 -0.76
CA ASP A 391 -18.73 -1.52 -0.76
C ASP A 391 -19.08 -1.03 0.65
N ILE A 392 -18.64 0.17 0.97
CA ILE A 392 -19.00 0.89 2.21
C ILE A 392 -20.24 1.79 2.04
N LYS A 393 -20.72 1.98 0.79
CA LYS A 393 -21.80 2.92 0.47
C LYS A 393 -23.17 2.33 0.71
N THR A 394 -23.34 1.06 0.36
CA THR A 394 -24.61 0.38 0.56
C THR A 394 -24.83 0.17 2.07
N PRO A 395 -25.85 0.81 2.68
CA PRO A 395 -25.99 0.81 4.14
C PRO A 395 -26.17 -0.57 4.77
N THR A 396 -26.63 -1.55 3.98
CA THR A 396 -26.98 -2.90 4.43
C THR A 396 -25.83 -3.91 4.30
N THR A 397 -24.74 -3.58 3.61
CA THR A 397 -23.66 -4.55 3.33
C THR A 397 -22.82 -4.84 4.58
N TYR A 398 -22.45 -3.79 5.32
CA TYR A 398 -21.62 -3.90 6.53
C TYR A 398 -22.17 -3.01 7.64
N SER A 399 -22.08 -3.53 8.86
CA SER A 399 -22.42 -2.87 10.12
C SER A 399 -21.23 -2.76 11.07
N HIS A 400 -20.21 -3.61 10.86
CA HIS A 400 -19.00 -3.70 11.66
C HIS A 400 -17.80 -3.39 10.77
N PHE A 401 -16.95 -2.46 11.20
CA PHE A 401 -15.80 -1.96 10.46
C PHE A 401 -14.55 -2.03 11.34
N ALA A 402 -13.45 -2.55 10.79
CA ALA A 402 -12.12 -2.49 11.36
C ALA A 402 -11.20 -1.76 10.38
N LEU A 403 -10.65 -0.62 10.79
CA LEU A 403 -9.79 0.21 9.96
C LEU A 403 -8.40 0.27 10.56
N PHE A 404 -7.40 -0.14 9.80
CA PHE A 404 -6.00 -0.13 10.23
C PHE A 404 -5.21 0.85 9.37
N SER A 405 -4.48 1.74 10.02
CA SER A 405 -3.63 2.71 9.35
C SER A 405 -2.21 2.72 9.89
N GLY A 406 -1.24 2.93 9.00
CA GLY A 406 0.17 3.05 9.34
C GLY A 406 0.79 4.32 8.74
N GLY A 407 1.41 5.15 9.58
CA GLY A 407 2.03 6.41 9.14
C GLY A 407 1.04 7.30 8.37
N ILE A 408 1.42 7.77 7.17
CA ILE A 408 0.58 8.66 6.32
C ILE A 408 -0.60 7.93 5.67
N GLY A 409 -0.63 6.60 5.75
CA GLY A 409 -1.77 5.78 5.32
C GLY A 409 -3.06 6.04 6.12
N VAL A 410 -3.00 6.88 7.16
CA VAL A 410 -4.19 7.41 7.84
C VAL A 410 -5.06 8.28 6.94
N THR A 411 -4.51 8.91 5.90
CA THR A 411 -5.23 9.87 5.06
C THR A 411 -6.52 9.33 4.41
N PRO A 412 -6.54 8.16 3.71
CA PRO A 412 -7.79 7.56 3.25
C PRO A 412 -8.69 7.11 4.41
N MET A 413 -8.10 6.60 5.49
CA MET A 413 -8.86 6.05 6.61
C MET A 413 -9.61 7.13 7.38
N ARG A 414 -9.02 8.32 7.55
CA ARG A 414 -9.71 9.51 8.07
C ARG A 414 -10.94 9.81 7.23
N SER A 415 -10.76 9.97 5.92
CA SER A 415 -11.86 10.32 5.01
C SER A 415 -13.02 9.31 5.10
N VAL A 416 -12.72 8.02 5.29
CA VAL A 416 -13.73 6.96 5.49
C VAL A 416 -14.37 7.02 6.88
N VAL A 417 -13.58 7.10 7.95
CA VAL A 417 -14.06 7.11 9.34
C VAL A 417 -14.95 8.33 9.61
N ASN A 418 -14.52 9.52 9.19
CA ASN A 418 -15.33 10.74 9.31
C ASN A 418 -16.62 10.64 8.50
N ARG A 419 -16.62 9.99 7.33
CA ARG A 419 -17.85 9.75 6.55
C ARG A 419 -18.81 8.80 7.27
N LEU A 420 -18.30 7.70 7.83
CA LEU A 420 -19.13 6.75 8.60
C LEU A 420 -19.73 7.42 9.85
N HIS A 421 -18.94 8.25 10.54
CA HIS A 421 -19.43 9.02 11.68
C HIS A 421 -20.52 10.02 11.28
N TYR A 422 -20.31 10.77 10.20
CA TYR A 422 -21.33 11.68 9.68
C TYR A 422 -22.62 10.95 9.28
N GLU A 423 -22.50 9.80 8.62
CA GLU A 423 -23.66 8.97 8.27
C GLU A 423 -24.43 8.48 9.50
N ALA A 424 -23.72 8.03 10.53
CA ALA A 424 -24.33 7.53 11.76
C ALA A 424 -25.06 8.64 12.54
N HIS A 425 -24.44 9.81 12.71
CA HIS A 425 -24.94 10.85 13.61
C HIS A 425 -25.76 11.96 12.93
N HIS A 426 -25.52 12.24 11.65
CA HIS A 426 -26.20 13.32 10.93
C HIS A 426 -27.15 12.84 9.82
N GLU A 427 -26.82 11.73 9.15
CA GLU A 427 -27.71 11.16 8.10
C GLU A 427 -28.61 10.01 8.61
N GLY A 428 -28.49 9.62 9.89
CA GLY A 428 -29.37 8.64 10.53
C GLY A 428 -29.12 7.19 10.11
N ARG A 429 -27.91 6.83 9.67
CA ARG A 429 -27.54 5.46 9.31
C ARG A 429 -27.36 4.59 10.56
N SER A 430 -28.48 4.10 11.10
CA SER A 430 -28.53 3.22 12.28
C SER A 430 -27.94 1.82 12.07
N SER A 431 -27.57 1.46 10.84
CA SER A 431 -26.98 0.14 10.55
C SER A 431 -25.51 0.01 10.97
N ILE A 432 -24.85 1.11 11.36
CA ILE A 432 -23.47 1.11 11.85
C ILE A 432 -23.50 0.76 13.33
N GLU A 433 -23.15 -0.49 13.64
CA GLU A 433 -23.10 -1.02 15.01
C GLU A 433 -21.73 -0.83 15.64
N ARG A 434 -20.66 -0.94 14.83
CA ARG A 434 -19.28 -0.88 15.32
C ARG A 434 -18.30 -0.36 14.29
N VAL A 435 -17.48 0.61 14.68
CA VAL A 435 -16.32 1.10 13.93
C VAL A 435 -15.11 1.11 14.86
N HIS A 436 -14.13 0.27 14.56
CA HIS A 436 -12.89 0.19 15.31
C HIS A 436 -11.73 0.71 14.44
N PHE A 437 -11.18 1.87 14.80
CA PHE A 437 -10.13 2.56 14.07
C PHE A 437 -8.79 2.43 14.81
N VAL A 438 -7.78 1.90 14.14
CA VAL A 438 -6.45 1.70 14.67
C VAL A 438 -5.45 2.47 13.81
N TRP A 439 -4.63 3.30 14.44
CA TRP A 439 -3.58 4.03 13.76
C TRP A 439 -2.23 3.84 14.45
N SER A 440 -1.26 3.29 13.74
CA SER A 440 0.12 3.16 14.22
C SER A 440 1.03 4.17 13.54
N VAL A 441 1.78 4.92 14.32
CA VAL A 441 2.76 5.90 13.82
C VAL A 441 4.06 5.81 14.62
N ARG A 442 5.18 6.10 13.94
CA ARG A 442 6.52 6.02 14.54
C ARG A 442 6.84 7.24 15.40
N ASN A 443 6.63 8.43 14.84
CA ASN A 443 6.98 9.70 15.46
C ASN A 443 5.72 10.44 15.94
N ARG A 444 5.77 10.95 17.17
CA ARG A 444 4.78 11.85 17.76
C ARG A 444 4.49 13.08 16.91
N ASP A 445 5.49 13.68 16.28
CA ASP A 445 5.33 14.92 15.49
C ASP A 445 4.26 14.75 14.42
N MET A 446 4.23 13.58 13.80
CA MET A 446 3.24 13.26 12.78
C MET A 446 1.84 13.08 13.38
N ALA A 447 1.72 12.41 14.54
CA ALA A 447 0.44 12.30 15.23
C ALA A 447 -0.09 13.68 15.63
N GLN A 448 0.77 14.51 16.20
CA GLN A 448 0.48 15.87 16.63
C GLN A 448 0.08 16.76 15.45
N SER A 449 0.81 16.71 14.34
CA SER A 449 0.51 17.50 13.14
C SER A 449 -0.89 17.28 12.56
N LEU A 450 -1.41 16.06 12.72
CA LEU A 450 -2.70 15.69 12.16
C LEU A 450 -3.81 15.84 13.20
N VAL A 451 -3.57 15.53 14.47
CA VAL A 451 -4.62 15.51 15.51
C VAL A 451 -4.77 16.85 16.23
N VAL A 452 -3.65 17.51 16.51
CA VAL A 452 -3.64 18.78 17.24
C VAL A 452 -3.66 19.88 16.20
N ASP A 453 -4.62 20.79 16.29
CA ASP A 453 -4.69 21.94 15.39
C ASP A 453 -3.57 22.92 15.75
N VAL A 454 -2.35 22.66 15.24
CA VAL A 454 -1.15 23.45 15.54
C VAL A 454 -1.28 24.88 14.99
N THR A 455 -2.23 25.12 14.07
CA THR A 455 -2.40 26.42 13.42
C THR A 455 -3.25 27.43 14.19
N GLY A 456 -3.84 27.07 15.34
CA GLY A 456 -4.60 28.01 16.18
C GLY A 456 -5.85 28.63 15.52
N ASP A 457 -6.29 28.08 14.39
CA ASP A 457 -7.44 28.56 13.64
C ASP A 457 -8.71 27.92 14.26
N ASN A 458 -9.44 28.69 15.07
CA ASN A 458 -10.71 28.30 15.72
C ASN A 458 -11.87 28.01 14.72
N ARG A 459 -11.57 27.57 13.48
CA ARG A 459 -12.55 27.37 12.39
C ARG A 459 -13.33 26.06 12.47
N GLY A 460 -13.13 25.25 13.52
CA GLY A 460 -14.01 24.10 13.81
C GLY A 460 -13.75 22.83 12.98
N ASP A 461 -12.67 22.76 12.20
CA ASP A 461 -12.33 21.60 11.38
C ASP A 461 -11.33 20.67 12.10
N CYS A 462 -11.76 19.99 13.17
CA CYS A 462 -10.94 18.95 13.79
C CYS A 462 -10.67 17.81 12.79
N TYR A 463 -9.42 17.32 12.74
CA TYR A 463 -9.05 16.22 11.85
C TYR A 463 -9.87 14.94 12.12
N PHE A 464 -10.20 14.66 13.39
CA PHE A 464 -11.24 13.69 13.74
C PHE A 464 -12.31 14.36 14.62
N PRO A 465 -13.60 14.02 14.44
CA PRO A 465 -14.65 14.34 15.41
C PRO A 465 -14.32 13.81 16.82
N ASN A 466 -14.67 14.57 17.86
CA ASN A 466 -14.41 14.21 19.26
C ASN A 466 -14.98 12.84 19.65
N GLY A 467 -16.14 12.45 19.09
CA GLY A 467 -16.76 11.14 19.32
C GLY A 467 -15.96 9.95 18.79
N ILE A 468 -15.09 10.18 17.80
CA ILE A 468 -14.21 9.13 17.23
C ILE A 468 -13.00 8.91 18.14
N ILE A 469 -12.42 9.98 18.69
CA ILE A 469 -11.19 9.91 19.50
C ILE A 469 -11.48 9.52 20.95
N ASN A 470 -12.51 10.07 21.58
CA ASN A 470 -12.70 9.96 23.03
C ASN A 470 -13.49 8.71 23.48
N ASN A 471 -13.85 7.80 22.56
CA ASN A 471 -14.55 6.54 22.86
C ASN A 471 -15.80 6.74 23.76
N VAL A 472 -16.53 7.83 23.57
CA VAL A 472 -17.68 8.18 24.41
C VAL A 472 -18.88 7.33 23.98
N GLY A 473 -19.07 6.16 24.59
CA GLY A 473 -20.33 5.37 24.60
C GLY A 473 -20.92 4.90 23.26
N ASP A 474 -20.34 5.29 22.13
CA ASP A 474 -20.91 5.10 20.80
C ASP A 474 -20.29 3.92 20.04
N ALA A 475 -20.84 3.61 18.85
CA ALA A 475 -20.34 2.59 17.93
C ALA A 475 -18.84 2.73 17.57
N PHE A 476 -18.26 3.92 17.78
CA PHE A 476 -16.90 4.27 17.37
C PHE A 476 -15.90 4.05 18.50
N SER A 477 -14.78 3.42 18.17
CA SER A 477 -13.61 3.44 19.05
C SER A 477 -12.31 3.60 18.28
N SER A 478 -11.37 4.33 18.87
CA SER A 478 -10.05 4.56 18.28
C SER A 478 -8.92 4.10 19.19
N GLU A 479 -7.87 3.56 18.58
CA GLU A 479 -6.60 3.25 19.23
C GLU A 479 -5.45 3.81 18.40
N ILE A 480 -4.63 4.66 19.00
CA ILE A 480 -3.49 5.32 18.35
C ILE A 480 -2.22 4.86 19.04
N TYR A 481 -1.33 4.24 18.28
CA TYR A 481 -0.09 3.64 18.74
C TYR A 481 1.11 4.51 18.33
N LEU A 482 1.83 5.04 19.31
CA LEU A 482 3.15 5.66 19.16
C LEU A 482 4.22 4.59 19.39
N SER A 483 4.60 3.93 18.31
CA SER A 483 5.45 2.73 18.37
C SER A 483 6.88 2.97 18.88
N ARG A 484 7.41 4.19 18.77
CA ARG A 484 8.79 4.54 19.16
C ARG A 484 8.90 5.73 20.11
N SER A 485 7.76 6.25 20.60
CA SER A 485 7.77 7.36 21.55
C SER A 485 7.44 6.83 22.93
N GLU A 486 8.18 7.33 23.91
CA GLU A 486 7.82 7.15 25.32
C GLU A 486 6.77 8.19 25.73
N ARG A 487 6.13 7.95 26.88
CA ARG A 487 5.22 8.93 27.47
C ARG A 487 6.06 10.09 27.99
N ASP A 488 5.92 11.23 27.36
CA ASP A 488 6.56 12.47 27.76
C ASP A 488 5.55 13.37 28.49
N VAL A 489 5.90 13.72 29.73
CA VAL A 489 5.07 14.49 30.66
C VAL A 489 4.94 15.95 30.23
N GLU A 490 5.88 16.48 29.42
CA GLU A 490 5.92 17.89 29.05
C GLU A 490 5.00 18.24 27.85
N ALA A 491 4.75 17.30 26.94
CA ALA A 491 3.87 17.57 25.79
C ALA A 491 2.42 17.13 26.04
N ALA A 492 1.84 17.82 27.01
CA ALA A 492 0.48 17.65 27.51
C ALA A 492 -0.63 17.79 26.45
N ASP A 493 -0.36 18.40 25.30
CA ASP A 493 -1.41 18.73 24.32
C ASP A 493 -1.94 17.52 23.55
N LEU A 494 -1.06 16.60 23.13
CA LEU A 494 -1.46 15.39 22.42
C LEU A 494 -2.15 14.40 23.38
N ASP A 495 -1.59 14.21 24.58
CA ASP A 495 -2.20 13.38 25.63
C ASP A 495 -3.55 13.92 26.09
N ARG A 496 -3.73 15.26 26.15
CA ARG A 496 -5.02 15.88 26.46
C ARG A 496 -6.07 15.64 25.37
N HIS A 497 -5.68 15.67 24.10
CA HIS A 497 -6.60 15.45 22.98
C HIS A 497 -6.92 13.97 22.74
N LEU A 498 -5.94 13.08 22.88
CA LEU A 498 -6.10 11.65 22.58
C LEU A 498 -6.45 10.80 23.80
N GLY A 499 -6.19 11.29 25.02
CA GLY A 499 -6.64 10.71 26.28
C GLY A 499 -6.45 9.19 26.38
N SER A 500 -7.56 8.48 26.52
CA SER A 500 -7.60 7.02 26.71
C SER A 500 -7.31 6.19 25.45
N SER A 501 -7.22 6.83 24.27
CA SER A 501 -7.02 6.15 22.99
C SER A 501 -5.54 6.03 22.60
N LEU A 502 -4.64 6.73 23.31
CA LEU A 502 -3.20 6.71 23.02
C LEU A 502 -2.50 5.51 23.71
N ARG A 503 -1.58 4.87 22.98
CA ARG A 503 -0.74 3.76 23.44
C ARG A 503 0.72 4.05 23.07
N TYR A 504 1.62 3.93 24.04
CA TYR A 504 3.04 4.22 23.88
C TYR A 504 3.85 2.92 23.84
N GLY A 505 4.99 2.94 23.14
CA GLY A 505 5.99 1.85 23.12
C GLY A 505 5.44 0.46 22.75
N SER A 506 4.30 0.42 22.06
CA SER A 506 3.58 -0.81 21.76
C SER A 506 3.04 -0.77 20.34
N ARG A 507 2.73 -1.96 19.81
CA ARG A 507 2.18 -2.16 18.47
C ARG A 507 0.78 -2.74 18.59
N PRO A 508 -0.13 -2.43 17.64
CA PRO A 508 -1.48 -2.97 17.67
C PRO A 508 -1.48 -4.50 17.49
N ASP A 509 -2.19 -5.21 18.35
CA ASP A 509 -2.47 -6.64 18.15
C ASP A 509 -3.63 -6.79 17.16
N ILE A 510 -3.28 -6.75 15.87
CA ILE A 510 -4.24 -6.85 14.76
C ILE A 510 -5.09 -8.13 14.86
N SER A 511 -4.49 -9.25 15.31
CA SER A 511 -5.20 -10.53 15.44
C SER A 511 -6.25 -10.48 16.54
N ALA A 512 -5.91 -9.90 17.69
CA ALA A 512 -6.85 -9.70 18.78
C ALA A 512 -7.97 -8.74 18.37
N THR A 513 -7.65 -7.62 17.72
CA THR A 513 -8.65 -6.66 17.22
C THR A 513 -9.61 -7.31 16.24
N LEU A 514 -9.12 -8.04 15.24
CA LEU A 514 -9.96 -8.73 14.26
C LEU A 514 -10.86 -9.79 14.91
N ARG A 515 -10.32 -10.55 15.88
CA ARG A 515 -11.09 -11.53 16.63
C ARG A 515 -12.21 -10.86 17.43
N MET A 516 -11.90 -9.78 18.14
CA MET A 516 -12.86 -9.00 18.91
C MET A 516 -13.99 -8.46 18.01
N VAL A 517 -13.66 -7.79 16.90
CA VAL A 517 -14.68 -7.22 15.99
C VAL A 517 -15.51 -8.34 15.34
N GLY A 518 -14.90 -9.47 15.00
CA GLY A 518 -15.59 -10.64 14.47
C GLY A 518 -16.56 -11.28 15.47
N GLU A 519 -16.17 -11.37 16.75
CA GLU A 519 -17.03 -11.88 17.82
C GLU A 519 -18.23 -10.94 18.07
N GLN A 520 -18.00 -9.61 18.09
CA GLN A 520 -19.07 -8.61 18.18
C GLN A 520 -20.04 -8.70 17.00
N ALA A 521 -19.52 -8.83 15.78
CA ALA A 521 -20.35 -9.00 14.59
C ALA A 521 -21.24 -10.26 14.69
N LYS A 522 -20.68 -11.37 15.19
CA LYS A 522 -21.41 -12.62 15.39
C LYS A 522 -22.51 -12.48 16.45
N GLN A 523 -22.23 -11.79 17.57
CA GLN A 523 -23.21 -11.50 18.61
C GLN A 523 -24.39 -10.68 18.07
N ASN A 524 -24.11 -9.76 17.15
CA ASN A 524 -25.11 -8.93 16.46
C ASN A 524 -25.77 -9.63 15.24
N GLY A 525 -25.59 -10.94 15.09
CA GLY A 525 -26.20 -11.74 14.02
C GLY A 525 -25.65 -11.45 12.62
N LYS A 526 -24.43 -10.90 12.52
CA LYS A 526 -23.78 -10.54 11.25
C LYS A 526 -22.73 -11.56 10.88
N THR A 527 -22.58 -11.80 9.59
CA THR A 527 -21.62 -12.76 9.02
C THR A 527 -20.44 -12.09 8.32
N ARG A 528 -20.43 -10.75 8.26
CA ARG A 528 -19.46 -9.95 7.50
C ARG A 528 -18.94 -8.79 8.32
N VAL A 529 -17.63 -8.58 8.25
CA VAL A 529 -16.92 -7.42 8.80
C VAL A 529 -16.16 -6.74 7.66
N ALA A 530 -16.26 -5.41 7.56
CA ALA A 530 -15.46 -4.63 6.64
C ALA A 530 -14.08 -4.38 7.25
N VAL A 531 -13.02 -4.85 6.59
CA VAL A 531 -11.64 -4.59 7.02
C VAL A 531 -10.95 -3.71 5.98
N LEU A 532 -10.47 -2.55 6.41
CA LEU A 532 -9.71 -1.62 5.58
C LEU A 532 -8.31 -1.45 6.15
N VAL A 533 -7.28 -1.52 5.29
CA VAL A 533 -5.88 -1.38 5.71
C VAL A 533 -5.18 -0.41 4.77
N CYS A 534 -4.49 0.58 5.34
CA CYS A 534 -3.61 1.47 4.58
C CYS A 534 -2.38 1.87 5.39
N GLY A 535 -1.20 1.44 4.96
CA GLY A 535 0.04 1.73 5.67
C GLY A 535 1.26 1.23 4.90
N PRO A 536 2.47 1.45 5.42
CA PRO A 536 3.68 0.97 4.79
C PRO A 536 3.66 -0.56 4.70
N SER A 537 4.11 -1.10 3.57
CA SER A 537 4.44 -2.52 3.50
C SER A 537 5.63 -2.80 4.43
N ILE A 538 5.55 -3.92 5.15
CA ILE A 538 6.42 -4.28 6.26
C ILE A 538 7.93 -4.14 5.94
N ASN A 539 8.35 -4.40 4.69
CA ASN A 539 9.76 -4.36 4.29
C ASN A 539 10.23 -3.05 3.62
N ALA A 540 9.33 -2.19 3.14
CA ALA A 540 9.72 -1.09 2.24
C ALA A 540 10.57 0.02 2.91
N ASN A 541 10.63 0.05 4.24
CA ASN A 541 11.30 1.10 5.02
C ASN A 541 12.49 0.59 5.84
N ILE A 542 12.91 -0.67 5.66
CA ILE A 542 14.07 -1.24 6.36
C ILE A 542 15.19 -1.37 5.32
N PRO A 543 16.32 -0.64 5.49
CA PRO A 543 17.46 -0.79 4.59
C PRO A 543 17.93 -2.24 4.57
N THR A 544 18.28 -2.73 3.39
CA THR A 544 18.83 -4.08 3.22
C THR A 544 20.25 -4.00 2.72
N ILE A 545 21.13 -4.81 3.29
CA ILE A 545 22.55 -4.91 2.97
C ILE A 545 22.82 -6.33 2.47
N ASP A 546 23.83 -6.55 1.63
CA ASP A 546 24.16 -7.92 1.21
C ASP A 546 24.55 -8.77 2.42
N HIS A 547 24.23 -10.06 2.37
CA HIS A 547 24.34 -10.97 3.50
C HIS A 547 25.76 -11.16 4.03
N ASP A 548 26.76 -10.91 3.20
CA ASP A 548 28.19 -10.98 3.47
C ASP A 548 28.80 -9.64 3.91
N GLU A 549 28.07 -8.53 3.79
CA GLU A 549 28.50 -7.19 4.22
C GLU A 549 27.93 -6.78 5.59
N VAL A 550 27.09 -7.62 6.21
CA VAL A 550 26.55 -7.35 7.54
C VAL A 550 27.66 -7.53 8.58
N GLN A 551 27.94 -6.47 9.35
CA GLN A 551 28.91 -6.51 10.43
C GLN A 551 28.31 -7.21 11.65
N PRO A 552 28.99 -8.20 12.25
CA PRO A 552 28.55 -8.76 13.53
C PRO A 552 28.72 -7.74 14.67
N PHE A 553 27.89 -7.88 15.69
CA PHE A 553 28.08 -7.24 16.97
C PHE A 553 29.17 -7.97 17.76
N GLU A 554 30.08 -7.19 18.34
CA GLU A 554 31.03 -7.68 19.33
C GLU A 554 30.30 -8.23 20.55
N GLU A 555 30.79 -9.36 21.09
CA GLU A 555 30.24 -9.95 22.32
C GLU A 555 30.51 -9.01 23.50
N MET A 556 29.44 -8.46 24.08
CA MET A 556 29.55 -7.50 25.18
C MET A 556 29.71 -8.21 26.53
N GLU A 557 30.45 -7.55 27.44
CA GLU A 557 30.59 -8.01 28.82
C GLU A 557 29.22 -8.09 29.52
N PRO A 558 28.86 -9.26 30.10
CA PRO A 558 27.53 -9.47 30.66
C PRO A 558 27.36 -8.77 32.01
N THR A 559 26.36 -7.91 32.11
CA THR A 559 26.06 -7.10 33.31
C THR A 559 24.97 -7.74 34.18
N THR A 560 23.98 -8.39 33.56
CA THR A 560 22.86 -9.01 34.26
C THR A 560 23.08 -10.52 34.48
N ASP A 561 22.41 -11.10 35.48
CA ASP A 561 22.43 -12.55 35.70
C ASP A 561 21.96 -13.32 34.46
N SER A 562 20.95 -12.80 33.77
CA SER A 562 20.44 -13.36 32.50
C SER A 562 21.53 -13.40 31.41
N GLU A 563 22.26 -12.30 31.22
CA GLU A 563 23.37 -12.24 30.26
C GLU A 563 24.50 -13.18 30.65
N LYS A 564 24.92 -13.19 31.92
CA LYS A 564 25.98 -14.08 32.41
C LYS A 564 25.59 -15.56 32.23
N SER A 565 24.32 -15.89 32.46
CA SER A 565 23.77 -17.23 32.23
C SER A 565 23.75 -17.59 30.75
N ALA A 566 23.38 -16.66 29.88
CA ALA A 566 23.44 -16.86 28.42
C ALA A 566 24.88 -17.07 27.92
N ILE A 567 25.87 -16.41 28.50
CA ILE A 567 27.29 -16.66 28.20
C ILE A 567 27.74 -18.03 28.73
N LYS A 568 27.42 -18.37 30.00
CA LYS A 568 27.78 -19.66 30.62
C LYS A 568 27.27 -20.87 29.84
N TYR A 569 26.05 -20.80 29.31
CA TYR A 569 25.37 -21.89 28.60
C TYR A 569 25.42 -21.77 27.08
N LYS A 570 26.26 -20.88 26.55
CA LYS A 570 26.42 -20.67 25.11
C LYS A 570 26.73 -21.99 24.39
N PRO A 571 25.90 -22.43 23.42
CA PRO A 571 26.10 -23.69 22.71
C PRO A 571 27.31 -23.65 21.76
N GLN A 572 27.87 -24.83 21.49
CA GLN A 572 28.80 -25.05 20.37
C GLN A 572 28.02 -25.56 19.16
N LEU A 573 28.30 -24.99 17.99
CA LEU A 573 27.70 -25.39 16.71
C LEU A 573 28.74 -26.07 15.82
N HIS A 574 28.58 -27.38 15.62
CA HIS A 574 29.30 -28.12 14.59
C HIS A 574 28.48 -28.13 13.31
N ILE A 575 29.04 -27.70 12.18
CA ILE A 575 28.30 -27.64 10.91
C ILE A 575 28.74 -28.84 10.07
N SER A 576 27.91 -29.88 10.00
CA SER A 576 28.19 -31.05 9.17
C SER A 576 27.76 -30.85 7.73
N ASP A 577 26.68 -30.12 7.49
CA ASP A 577 26.21 -29.74 6.16
C ASP A 577 25.21 -28.58 6.22
N GLY A 578 25.03 -27.84 5.12
CA GLY A 578 24.13 -26.69 5.06
C GLY A 578 24.86 -25.34 4.92
N CYS A 579 24.13 -24.26 5.19
CA CYS A 579 24.73 -22.93 5.31
C CYS A 579 25.37 -22.73 6.68
N HIS A 580 26.37 -21.86 6.76
CA HIS A 580 26.96 -21.39 8.01
C HIS A 580 26.14 -20.23 8.59
N PRO A 581 26.24 -19.95 9.91
CA PRO A 581 25.57 -18.81 10.53
C PRO A 581 26.19 -17.47 10.10
N TYR A 582 25.36 -16.45 9.92
CA TYR A 582 25.74 -15.09 9.54
C TYR A 582 25.10 -14.08 10.51
N PRO A 583 25.69 -12.89 10.68
CA PRO A 583 24.98 -11.76 11.26
C PRO A 583 23.81 -11.35 10.35
N VAL A 584 22.69 -10.93 10.96
CA VAL A 584 21.47 -10.59 10.22
C VAL A 584 21.09 -9.11 10.27
N VAL A 585 21.59 -8.36 11.23
CA VAL A 585 21.20 -6.97 11.46
C VAL A 585 22.40 -6.18 11.97
N GLN A 586 22.49 -4.91 11.62
CA GLN A 586 23.47 -3.96 12.16
C GLN A 586 22.82 -3.04 13.20
N ALA A 587 23.65 -2.30 13.95
CA ALA A 587 23.20 -1.35 14.97
C ALA A 587 22.25 -0.25 14.44
N ASP A 588 22.37 0.13 13.17
CA ASP A 588 21.51 1.15 12.53
C ASP A 588 20.13 0.59 12.09
N GLY A 589 19.87 -0.69 12.31
CA GLY A 589 18.64 -1.37 11.89
C GLY A 589 18.64 -1.86 10.43
N SER A 590 19.76 -1.75 9.71
CA SER A 590 19.92 -2.37 8.39
C SER A 590 19.95 -3.89 8.50
N VAL A 591 19.20 -4.59 7.66
CA VAL A 591 19.01 -6.06 7.73
C VAL A 591 19.63 -6.76 6.53
N SER A 592 20.17 -7.96 6.75
CA SER A 592 20.65 -8.85 5.70
C SER A 592 19.56 -9.10 4.64
N ALA A 593 19.88 -8.84 3.38
CA ALA A 593 19.06 -9.19 2.21
C ALA A 593 18.98 -10.72 1.98
N GLY A 594 19.71 -11.50 2.77
CA GLY A 594 19.89 -12.94 2.61
C GLY A 594 20.50 -13.31 1.26
N LEU A 595 20.45 -14.60 0.93
CA LEU A 595 21.03 -15.15 -0.28
C LEU A 595 19.95 -15.78 -1.16
N LYS A 596 19.90 -15.40 -2.44
CA LYS A 596 18.94 -16.00 -3.38
C LYS A 596 19.26 -17.48 -3.53
N TRP A 597 18.22 -18.31 -3.57
CA TRP A 597 18.41 -19.72 -3.88
C TRP A 597 19.07 -19.89 -5.26
N SER A 598 20.25 -20.48 -5.26
CA SER A 598 21.04 -20.83 -6.44
C SER A 598 22.04 -21.93 -6.06
N GLY A 599 22.36 -22.79 -7.03
CA GLY A 599 23.26 -23.94 -6.84
C GLY A 599 22.76 -24.95 -5.80
N ARG A 600 23.69 -25.66 -5.15
CA ARG A 600 23.39 -26.53 -4.00
C ARG A 600 23.04 -25.69 -2.76
N TYR A 601 22.37 -26.31 -1.79
CA TYR A 601 21.94 -25.66 -0.55
C TYR A 601 23.07 -24.97 0.25
N ARG A 602 24.33 -25.42 0.13
CA ARG A 602 25.52 -24.80 0.74
C ARG A 602 26.26 -23.75 -0.10
N SER A 603 25.79 -23.47 -1.32
CA SER A 603 26.48 -22.59 -2.27
C SER A 603 26.37 -21.13 -1.86
N GLY A 604 27.50 -20.42 -1.73
CA GLY A 604 27.52 -18.98 -1.39
C GLY A 604 27.19 -18.64 0.07
N CYS A 605 27.11 -19.63 0.97
CA CYS A 605 26.80 -19.41 2.39
C CYS A 605 27.72 -20.21 3.32
N LYS A 606 29.04 -20.17 3.07
CA LYS A 606 30.06 -20.96 3.81
C LYS A 606 30.72 -20.20 4.97
N GLY A 607 30.16 -19.06 5.36
CA GLY A 607 30.70 -18.16 6.37
C GLY A 607 30.97 -16.78 5.76
N SER A 608 30.88 -15.73 6.58
CA SER A 608 31.30 -14.38 6.20
C SER A 608 32.74 -14.15 6.64
N ASP A 609 33.50 -13.42 5.82
CA ASP A 609 34.85 -12.96 6.17
C ASP A 609 34.83 -11.97 7.35
N LEU A 610 33.67 -11.37 7.63
CA LEU A 610 33.44 -10.47 8.76
C LEU A 610 33.16 -11.20 10.08
N GLY A 611 32.91 -12.51 10.04
CA GLY A 611 32.57 -13.31 11.22
C GLY A 611 31.13 -13.82 11.21
N SER A 612 30.70 -14.40 12.33
CA SER A 612 29.37 -15.01 12.49
C SER A 612 28.75 -14.62 13.82
N GLN A 613 27.43 -14.74 13.93
CA GLN A 613 26.70 -14.30 15.12
C GLN A 613 25.75 -15.39 15.63
N VAL A 614 25.56 -15.43 16.95
CA VAL A 614 24.42 -16.06 17.60
C VAL A 614 23.64 -15.01 18.40
N TYR A 615 22.31 -15.10 18.37
CA TYR A 615 21.43 -14.20 19.11
C TYR A 615 20.79 -14.97 20.26
N SER A 616 20.48 -14.32 21.38
CA SER A 616 19.68 -14.98 22.43
C SER A 616 18.59 -14.12 23.05
N ARG A 617 17.58 -14.78 23.59
CA ARG A 617 16.56 -14.15 24.44
C ARG A 617 16.15 -15.12 25.54
N SER A 618 15.98 -14.59 26.75
CA SER A 618 15.70 -15.38 27.93
C SER A 618 14.38 -15.00 28.58
N ALA A 619 13.69 -15.99 29.16
CA ALA A 619 12.48 -15.75 29.95
C ALA A 619 12.14 -16.93 30.86
N TRP A 620 11.34 -16.65 31.88
CA TRP A 620 10.65 -17.69 32.64
C TRP A 620 9.51 -18.31 31.82
N TYR A 621 9.42 -19.63 31.84
CA TYR A 621 8.27 -20.35 31.31
C TYR A 621 7.96 -21.58 32.15
N LYS A 622 6.75 -21.61 32.74
CA LYS A 622 6.27 -22.69 33.64
C LYS A 622 7.26 -23.04 34.77
N GLY A 623 7.83 -22.02 35.42
CA GLY A 623 8.75 -22.19 36.55
C GLY A 623 10.14 -22.71 36.18
N LYS A 624 10.51 -22.68 34.89
CA LYS A 624 11.84 -22.97 34.38
C LYS A 624 12.41 -21.75 33.66
N TRP A 625 13.72 -21.53 33.76
CA TRP A 625 14.40 -20.46 33.03
C TRP A 625 14.82 -20.97 31.66
N ALA A 626 14.35 -20.30 30.60
CA ALA A 626 14.60 -20.67 29.22
C ALA A 626 15.55 -19.66 28.59
N ILE A 627 16.63 -20.15 27.97
CA ILE A 627 17.56 -19.35 27.17
C ILE A 627 17.47 -19.86 25.73
N MET A 628 16.86 -19.08 24.84
CA MET A 628 16.76 -19.42 23.42
C MET A 628 17.92 -18.80 22.67
N TYR A 629 18.74 -19.62 22.00
CA TYR A 629 19.76 -19.20 21.06
C TYR A 629 19.22 -19.36 19.64
N ALA A 630 19.45 -18.38 18.78
CA ALA A 630 19.01 -18.35 17.40
C ALA A 630 20.18 -18.03 16.47
N TRP A 631 20.27 -18.80 15.39
CA TRP A 631 21.24 -18.61 14.31
C TRP A 631 20.52 -18.25 13.02
N TYR A 632 21.01 -17.21 12.36
CA TYR A 632 20.55 -16.79 11.04
C TYR A 632 21.39 -17.44 9.95
N PHE A 633 20.72 -17.92 8.91
CA PHE A 633 21.33 -18.46 7.71
C PHE A 633 20.81 -17.67 6.50
N PRO A 634 21.67 -17.28 5.54
CA PRO A 634 21.26 -16.45 4.40
C PRO A 634 20.16 -17.07 3.53
N LYS A 635 20.05 -18.40 3.50
CA LYS A 635 19.03 -19.13 2.71
C LYS A 635 18.68 -20.47 3.35
N GLY A 636 17.51 -21.00 2.99
CA GLY A 636 17.00 -22.30 3.41
C GLY A 636 16.39 -23.09 2.25
N ALA A 637 16.32 -24.41 2.40
CA ALA A 637 15.73 -25.32 1.42
C ALA A 637 14.23 -25.53 1.68
N ASN A 638 13.43 -25.72 0.62
CA ASN A 638 12.02 -26.08 0.77
C ASN A 638 11.85 -27.57 1.14
N PRO A 639 10.78 -27.93 1.88
CA PRO A 639 10.47 -29.32 2.19
C PRO A 639 10.22 -30.14 0.91
N VAL A 640 10.68 -31.40 0.88
CA VAL A 640 10.38 -32.40 -0.17
C VAL A 640 11.00 -32.09 -1.54
N SER A 641 11.96 -31.17 -1.63
CA SER A 641 12.63 -30.83 -2.88
C SER A 641 13.92 -31.67 -3.06
N VAL A 642 13.82 -32.83 -3.71
CA VAL A 642 14.99 -33.64 -4.12
C VAL A 642 15.79 -32.93 -5.25
N PHE A 643 15.14 -31.99 -5.98
CA PHE A 643 15.71 -31.26 -7.12
C PHE A 643 15.88 -29.74 -6.91
N GLY A 644 16.02 -29.30 -5.65
CA GLY A 644 16.63 -28.02 -5.31
C GLY A 644 15.81 -26.75 -5.59
N SER A 645 14.78 -26.50 -4.79
CA SER A 645 14.21 -25.16 -4.59
C SER A 645 14.34 -24.73 -3.13
N GLY A 646 14.46 -23.43 -2.90
CA GLY A 646 14.54 -22.88 -1.56
C GLY A 646 14.19 -21.40 -1.53
N HIS A 647 14.56 -20.74 -0.45
CA HIS A 647 14.18 -19.37 -0.16
C HIS A 647 15.33 -18.60 0.47
N ARG A 648 15.27 -17.26 0.34
CA ARG A 648 16.10 -16.36 1.14
C ARG A 648 15.69 -16.48 2.61
N HIS A 649 16.65 -16.25 3.48
CA HIS A 649 16.53 -16.24 4.94
C HIS A 649 16.14 -17.61 5.52
N TYR A 650 16.83 -18.01 6.58
CA TYR A 650 16.46 -19.18 7.35
C TYR A 650 16.94 -19.03 8.79
N TRP A 651 16.21 -19.60 9.72
CA TRP A 651 16.47 -19.46 11.15
C TRP A 651 16.42 -20.83 11.81
N LEU A 652 17.42 -21.13 12.62
CA LEU A 652 17.38 -22.27 13.55
C LEU A 652 17.51 -21.74 14.97
N HIS A 653 16.93 -22.47 15.91
CA HIS A 653 17.00 -22.13 17.32
C HIS A 653 17.20 -23.37 18.19
N ALA A 654 17.84 -23.16 19.33
CA ALA A 654 17.93 -24.12 20.42
C ALA A 654 17.58 -23.42 21.74
N ILE A 655 16.93 -24.12 22.65
CA ILE A 655 16.56 -23.63 23.97
C ILE A 655 17.24 -24.49 25.01
N VAL A 656 18.02 -23.85 25.88
CA VAL A 656 18.57 -24.46 27.08
C VAL A 656 17.64 -24.15 28.24
N TRP A 657 17.14 -25.19 28.90
CA TRP A 657 16.25 -25.07 30.05
C TRP A 657 17.05 -25.26 31.32
N THR A 658 16.97 -24.29 32.22
CA THR A 658 17.69 -24.28 33.51
C THR A 658 16.72 -24.06 34.67
N ASP A 659 17.20 -24.33 35.88
CA ASP A 659 16.48 -24.09 37.13
C ASP A 659 16.53 -22.63 37.60
N SER A 660 17.57 -21.88 37.23
CA SER A 660 17.79 -20.51 37.68
C SER A 660 18.41 -19.61 36.59
N PRO A 661 18.03 -18.31 36.54
CA PRO A 661 18.71 -17.31 35.74
C PRO A 661 20.09 -16.95 36.29
N ASN A 662 20.38 -17.20 37.57
CA ASN A 662 21.67 -16.88 38.16
C ASN A 662 22.71 -17.96 37.79
N PRO A 663 23.83 -17.60 37.15
CA PRO A 663 24.80 -18.56 36.63
C PRO A 663 25.50 -19.38 37.72
N ASP A 664 25.65 -18.88 38.96
CA ASP A 664 26.41 -19.56 40.01
C ASP A 664 25.66 -20.78 40.56
N ASN A 665 24.33 -20.68 40.63
CA ASN A 665 23.45 -21.71 41.18
C ASN A 665 22.54 -22.36 40.12
N SER A 666 22.92 -22.26 38.85
CA SER A 666 22.14 -22.79 37.74
C SER A 666 22.66 -24.14 37.25
N THR A 667 21.75 -25.03 36.86
CA THR A 667 22.03 -26.32 36.21
C THR A 667 21.14 -26.53 34.97
N ILE A 668 21.66 -27.26 33.97
CA ILE A 668 20.88 -27.63 32.78
C ILE A 668 19.91 -28.75 33.15
N LEU A 669 18.62 -28.46 32.98
CA LEU A 669 17.54 -29.42 33.15
C LEU A 669 17.19 -30.13 31.84
N GLY A 670 17.17 -29.41 30.73
CA GLY A 670 16.73 -29.95 29.45
C GLY A 670 17.19 -29.11 28.26
N ALA A 671 16.96 -29.63 27.07
CA ALA A 671 17.28 -28.93 25.82
C ALA A 671 16.20 -29.19 24.76
N SER A 672 15.95 -28.17 23.94
CA SER A 672 15.06 -28.26 22.79
C SER A 672 15.73 -27.62 21.59
N MET A 673 15.48 -28.08 20.38
CA MET A 673 16.10 -27.54 19.16
C MET A 673 15.24 -27.77 17.93
N ALA A 674 15.40 -26.90 16.92
CA ALA A 674 14.70 -26.99 15.66
C ALA A 674 15.15 -28.24 14.86
N GLY A 675 14.29 -29.26 14.79
CA GLY A 675 14.51 -30.47 13.99
C GLY A 675 13.95 -30.37 12.57
N THR A 676 14.12 -31.42 11.76
CA THR A 676 13.76 -31.40 10.32
C THR A 676 12.25 -31.34 10.04
N THR A 677 11.42 -31.76 11.00
CA THR A 677 9.95 -31.79 10.86
C THR A 677 9.25 -31.16 12.06
N ASN A 678 9.78 -31.37 13.26
CA ASN A 678 9.31 -30.79 14.52
C ASN A 678 10.51 -30.47 15.40
N ASN A 679 10.29 -29.72 16.48
CA ASN A 679 11.33 -29.48 17.48
C ASN A 679 11.71 -30.80 18.18
N GLU A 680 13.00 -31.10 18.18
CA GLU A 680 13.58 -32.16 19.01
C GLU A 680 13.69 -31.64 20.45
N LYS A 681 13.37 -32.48 21.43
CA LYS A 681 13.27 -32.09 22.83
C LYS A 681 13.76 -33.20 23.74
N THR A 682 14.45 -32.84 24.81
CA THR A 682 14.84 -33.76 25.87
C THR A 682 14.72 -33.10 27.23
N SER A 683 14.12 -33.80 28.18
CA SER A 683 13.98 -33.37 29.57
C SER A 683 15.20 -33.72 30.44
N THR A 684 16.23 -34.33 29.85
CA THR A 684 17.53 -34.58 30.48
C THR A 684 18.64 -34.50 29.42
N VAL A 685 19.75 -33.84 29.74
CA VAL A 685 20.91 -33.71 28.84
C VAL A 685 22.05 -34.58 29.37
N LYS A 686 22.51 -35.54 28.55
CA LYS A 686 23.63 -36.43 28.91
C LYS A 686 24.97 -35.67 28.80
N SER A 687 25.88 -35.89 29.74
CA SER A 687 27.21 -35.24 29.80
C SER A 687 28.03 -35.33 28.49
N LYS A 688 27.90 -36.43 27.74
CA LYS A 688 28.56 -36.60 26.43
C LYS A 688 28.19 -35.54 25.38
N TYR A 689 27.05 -34.85 25.57
CA TYR A 689 26.56 -33.76 24.71
C TYR A 689 26.87 -32.37 25.28
N LEU A 690 27.61 -32.29 26.39
CA LEU A 690 28.05 -31.04 27.00
C LEU A 690 29.57 -30.91 26.84
N ALA A 691 30.03 -29.75 26.42
CA ALA A 691 31.43 -29.33 26.54
C ALA A 691 31.60 -28.64 27.90
N ASN A 692 32.64 -29.04 28.65
CA ASN A 692 32.97 -28.49 29.97
C ASN A 692 31.82 -28.53 31.00
N GLY A 693 30.83 -29.40 30.79
CA GLY A 693 29.65 -29.53 31.66
C GLY A 693 28.56 -28.46 31.49
N THR A 694 28.78 -27.41 30.69
CA THR A 694 27.85 -26.27 30.57
C THR A 694 27.44 -25.94 29.14
N SER A 695 28.29 -26.16 28.13
CA SER A 695 27.96 -25.77 26.75
C SER A 695 27.36 -26.92 25.96
N LEU A 696 26.14 -26.75 25.44
CA LEU A 696 25.48 -27.77 24.63
C LEU A 696 26.18 -27.94 23.28
N LYS A 697 26.50 -29.17 22.89
CA LYS A 697 27.08 -29.49 21.57
C LYS A 697 25.97 -29.83 20.57
N LEU A 698 25.81 -28.96 19.57
CA LEU A 698 24.81 -29.06 18.52
C LEU A 698 25.46 -29.35 17.16
N ASP A 699 24.83 -30.18 16.36
CA ASP A 699 25.19 -30.43 14.97
C ASP A 699 24.13 -29.81 14.05
N SER A 700 24.56 -28.88 13.19
CA SER A 700 23.76 -28.36 12.09
C SER A 700 23.97 -29.26 10.87
N PHE A 701 22.90 -29.92 10.46
CA PHE A 701 22.94 -30.93 9.40
C PHE A 701 21.76 -30.77 8.44
N VAL A 702 21.88 -31.30 7.24
CA VAL A 702 20.77 -31.38 6.28
C VAL A 702 20.15 -32.78 6.34
N GLY A 703 18.84 -32.83 6.57
CA GLY A 703 18.09 -34.09 6.61
C GLY A 703 18.10 -34.79 5.25
N LEU A 704 18.54 -36.05 5.20
CA LEU A 704 18.71 -36.81 3.95
C LEU A 704 17.42 -36.87 3.10
N TRP A 705 16.27 -37.03 3.75
CA TRP A 705 14.97 -37.18 3.07
C TRP A 705 14.21 -35.85 2.91
N THR A 706 14.39 -34.92 3.84
CA THR A 706 13.67 -33.64 3.82
C THR A 706 14.38 -32.56 3.02
N GLY A 707 15.72 -32.63 2.91
CA GLY A 707 16.56 -31.58 2.35
C GLY A 707 16.66 -30.32 3.22
N ILE A 708 16.06 -30.33 4.41
CA ILE A 708 15.97 -29.18 5.33
C ILE A 708 17.15 -29.21 6.29
N GLN A 709 17.77 -28.04 6.51
CA GLN A 709 18.80 -27.85 7.53
C GLN A 709 18.17 -27.81 8.92
N ALA A 710 18.72 -28.54 9.88
CA ALA A 710 18.17 -28.69 11.23
C ALA A 710 19.28 -28.84 12.27
N LEU A 711 18.91 -28.86 13.55
CA LEU A 711 19.78 -29.07 14.69
C LEU A 711 19.52 -30.41 15.37
N ARG A 712 20.57 -31.04 15.87
CA ARG A 712 20.52 -32.21 16.76
C ARG A 712 21.66 -32.20 17.78
N LEU A 713 21.52 -32.95 18.86
CA LEU A 713 22.62 -33.17 19.82
C LEU A 713 23.76 -33.98 19.20
N THR A 714 25.00 -33.61 19.49
CA THR A 714 26.19 -34.30 18.97
C THR A 714 27.28 -34.53 20.00
N LYS A 715 28.12 -35.54 19.76
CA LYS A 715 29.34 -35.78 20.54
C LYS A 715 30.51 -34.92 20.06
N LYS A 716 30.48 -34.44 18.82
CA LYS A 716 31.56 -33.66 18.20
C LYS A 716 31.59 -32.25 18.79
N SER A 717 32.78 -31.70 18.96
CA SER A 717 32.95 -30.29 19.32
C SER A 717 32.64 -29.41 18.11
N GLY A 718 32.16 -28.20 18.38
CA GLY A 718 31.84 -27.18 17.38
C GLY A 718 32.41 -25.82 17.78
N GLU A 719 32.15 -24.83 16.94
CA GLU A 719 32.58 -23.45 17.18
C GLU A 719 31.53 -22.70 18.00
N THR A 720 31.99 -21.72 18.78
CA THR A 720 31.13 -20.71 19.41
C THR A 720 31.15 -19.45 18.58
N GLN A 721 30.01 -18.79 18.45
CA GLN A 721 29.88 -17.49 17.80
C GLN A 721 29.78 -16.40 18.87
N ASP A 722 30.05 -15.16 18.49
CA ASP A 722 29.83 -14.01 19.36
C ASP A 722 28.33 -13.88 19.63
N LEU A 723 27.98 -13.74 20.91
CA LEU A 723 26.62 -13.67 21.39
C LEU A 723 26.22 -12.21 21.60
N ILE A 724 25.05 -11.87 21.08
CA ILE A 724 24.33 -10.67 21.50
C ILE A 724 22.93 -11.05 21.99
N THR A 725 22.56 -10.57 23.19
CA THR A 725 21.21 -10.80 23.72
C THR A 725 20.21 -9.82 23.11
N TRP A 726 18.94 -10.18 23.14
CA TRP A 726 17.84 -9.35 22.64
C TRP A 726 17.74 -8.00 23.36
N GLU A 727 18.06 -8.02 24.66
CA GLU A 727 18.10 -6.85 25.53
C GLU A 727 19.30 -5.95 25.22
N GLN A 728 20.40 -6.52 24.74
CA GLN A 728 21.63 -5.83 24.35
C GLN A 728 21.59 -5.20 22.95
N LEU A 729 20.66 -5.61 22.09
CA LEU A 729 20.47 -4.97 20.79
C LEU A 729 20.04 -3.50 20.94
N THR A 730 20.56 -2.63 20.06
CA THR A 730 20.03 -1.28 19.85
C THR A 730 18.54 -1.34 19.46
N ASP A 731 17.78 -0.31 19.79
CA ASP A 731 16.34 -0.27 19.50
C ASP A 731 16.05 -0.37 18.00
N GLU A 732 16.89 0.22 17.14
CA GLU A 732 16.79 0.14 15.68
C GLU A 732 16.92 -1.30 15.17
N ALA A 733 17.95 -2.02 15.63
CA ALA A 733 18.18 -3.42 15.30
C ALA A 733 17.05 -4.33 15.80
N ARG A 734 16.58 -4.12 17.03
CA ARG A 734 15.49 -4.90 17.63
C ARG A 734 14.17 -4.68 16.87
N ASP A 735 13.88 -3.43 16.51
CA ASP A 735 12.74 -3.07 15.68
C ASP A 735 12.84 -3.71 14.30
N ALA A 736 14.00 -3.62 13.67
CA ALA A 736 14.22 -4.17 12.34
C ALA A 736 14.03 -5.69 12.33
N LEU A 737 14.52 -6.42 13.35
CA LEU A 737 14.30 -7.87 13.47
C LEU A 737 12.84 -8.24 13.76
N SER A 738 12.10 -7.36 14.45
CA SER A 738 10.69 -7.57 14.74
C SER A 738 9.81 -7.31 13.51
N ASP A 739 10.15 -6.27 12.77
CA ASP A 739 9.37 -5.77 11.64
C ASP A 739 9.74 -6.47 10.34
N PHE A 740 11.01 -6.75 10.07
CA PHE A 740 11.43 -7.29 8.78
C PHE A 740 10.73 -8.63 8.49
N SER A 741 10.01 -8.68 7.37
CA SER A 741 9.46 -9.92 6.85
C SER A 741 10.56 -10.70 6.17
N PHE A 742 11.08 -11.68 6.91
CA PHE A 742 11.97 -12.72 6.42
C PHE A 742 11.25 -13.72 5.48
N GLU A 743 9.93 -13.57 5.29
CA GLU A 743 9.13 -14.39 4.41
C GLU A 743 9.33 -13.95 2.95
N SER A 744 9.71 -14.90 2.10
CA SER A 744 9.90 -14.64 0.67
C SER A 744 8.59 -14.66 -0.14
N SER A 745 7.48 -15.13 0.43
CA SER A 745 6.13 -15.15 -0.19
C SER A 745 5.04 -15.42 0.86
N GLU A 746 3.82 -14.91 0.61
CA GLU A 746 2.63 -15.04 1.49
C GLU A 746 2.24 -16.49 1.86
N SER A 747 2.75 -17.50 1.16
CA SER A 747 2.53 -18.93 1.46
C SER A 747 3.57 -19.55 2.41
N ARG A 748 4.47 -18.75 3.00
CA ARG A 748 5.67 -19.23 3.73
C ARG A 748 5.80 -18.66 5.15
N GLU A 749 4.70 -18.69 5.92
CA GLU A 749 4.57 -18.22 7.32
C GLU A 749 5.54 -18.86 8.35
N TRP A 750 6.47 -19.73 7.94
CA TRP A 750 7.33 -20.52 8.82
C TRP A 750 8.79 -20.01 8.89
N VAL A 751 9.19 -19.04 8.07
CA VAL A 751 10.51 -18.39 8.16
C VAL A 751 10.42 -17.16 9.06
N VAL A 752 10.43 -17.41 10.37
CA VAL A 752 10.17 -16.40 11.39
C VAL A 752 11.39 -16.19 12.28
N MET A 753 11.71 -14.92 12.58
CA MET A 753 12.75 -14.56 13.54
C MET A 753 12.38 -15.09 14.95
N PRO A 754 13.11 -16.05 15.53
CA PRO A 754 12.64 -16.81 16.71
C PRO A 754 12.45 -15.97 17.98
N LEU A 755 13.20 -14.88 18.11
CA LEU A 755 13.25 -14.07 19.32
C LEU A 755 12.24 -12.91 19.32
N ARG A 756 11.54 -12.63 18.20
CA ARG A 756 10.50 -11.59 18.16
C ARG A 756 9.29 -12.01 19.01
N ASP A 757 8.58 -11.04 19.60
CA ASP A 757 7.53 -11.30 20.60
C ASP A 757 6.46 -12.31 20.15
N SER A 758 5.99 -12.19 18.90
CA SER A 758 4.96 -13.06 18.34
C SER A 758 5.40 -14.52 18.19
N ALA A 759 6.70 -14.77 18.03
CA ALA A 759 7.28 -16.10 17.83
C ALA A 759 7.80 -16.70 19.14
N PHE A 760 8.49 -15.89 19.95
CA PHE A 760 9.24 -16.34 21.11
C PHE A 760 8.38 -17.13 22.10
N LYS A 761 7.23 -16.58 22.50
CA LYS A 761 6.30 -17.25 23.43
C LYS A 761 5.71 -18.55 22.86
N VAL A 762 5.41 -18.55 21.56
CA VAL A 762 4.87 -19.73 20.86
C VAL A 762 5.93 -20.83 20.80
N LEU A 763 7.18 -20.49 20.49
CA LEU A 763 8.29 -21.42 20.44
C LEU A 763 8.62 -22.00 21.81
N LEU A 764 8.59 -21.21 22.89
CA LEU A 764 8.75 -21.73 24.26
C LEU A 764 7.66 -22.76 24.59
N LYS A 765 6.39 -22.46 24.30
CA LYS A 765 5.27 -23.38 24.48
C LYS A 765 5.46 -24.67 23.67
N ASN A 766 5.77 -24.53 22.38
CA ASN A 766 5.93 -25.66 21.47
C ASN A 766 7.20 -26.44 21.72
N SER A 767 8.14 -25.94 22.52
CA SER A 767 9.44 -26.56 22.79
C SER A 767 9.61 -27.04 24.22
N TYR A 768 8.62 -26.85 25.10
CA TYR A 768 8.71 -27.28 26.50
C TYR A 768 8.88 -28.81 26.60
N PRO A 769 9.97 -29.33 27.21
CA PRO A 769 10.28 -30.76 27.23
C PRO A 769 9.73 -31.50 28.46
N PHE A 770 9.26 -30.78 29.48
CA PHE A 770 8.82 -31.36 30.75
C PHE A 770 7.30 -31.64 30.70
N ARG A 771 6.90 -32.82 31.20
CA ARG A 771 5.48 -33.22 31.28
C ARG A 771 4.81 -32.67 32.51
#